data_AF-A0A2V9YGR0-F1
#
_entry.id   AF-A0A2V9YGR0-F1
#
_cell.length_a   1.000
_cell.length_b   1.000
_cell.length_c   1.000
_cell.angle_alpha   90.00
_cell.angle_beta   90.00
_cell.angle_gamma   90.00
#
_symmetry.space_group_name_H-M   'P 1'
#
loop_
_entity.id
_entity.type
_entity.pdbx_description
1 polymer ?
#
loop_
_entity_poly.entity_id
_entity_poly.type
_entity_poly.pdbx_seq_one_letter_code
_entity_poly.pdbx_strand_id
1 'polypeptide(L)'
;MAAISQKVSPEEVLPLLARNAAMQGYAGWHQNPQGVTEFLVLLRRYVQQARALQVLAGPEAVIRVSGCADAGVLLKVLGYRFRRDCGQDTILDTADAERAFLTIDSGFPLVDLEDSLRRGQPFTYSFPQSRVPLLFKNLSQLATKASSTKSKDPIDLLLHDPALARFYWAASRMDPDTRIALEKSSGLKKLIPFAAVLDFYGSYIYMRSGRIVVPGGPTAEPAWRNLVGGSPDVPTEFVARLLAKDQGWLAAYFDALSRAGRTQQAYFTDPRRLPLFYSALRGQSQEPNAYRPIFRPNPGLLLLVTSLHWEPNGEPTVPGNLELWKQILRQKGYAKIVRYWAKRTDCCNSPDQLVATMFGLSRLDTEHGPLELYLSLSELDAERSASQRLTPQTVRLLASKFEQFSNQFLIFSEFPDLNDASIQRFVEVLEAVDRIPNLTMRGNAMGILESTVGLWQILARQGQIPNSMLNESWQRLISPFGKNLAAAQLFDTSRDSLREVLKAATGKPDGSQDEIIDLLAGPPQTTPAGQQVHRDVANRIGSVLDGQRLVSLDTLLALGEGLNAVAQGKAEDSSLLPLAAELQEFEMPQPIFKSRERSEWAPGIYNNRHTELQMRTDLTKLIKSQFSPARLAEARGQLVPFVRDTLVGLNYAYYEPPGSEILHNNPLFVRSHDFSGETVLGYKLVWQAPELFGAGAAAGGGVHLVGSLSDLPYVLAVAEEDFIAPENVQALIWKEMVPWLLTSAILPRWWNVTGTELHAVALYQQAGEDLLAAAQQDEKLRHNLLDILSERMAPQRLSRLETALSTGHLKDMLPGIMPSETVFLTAEFSQRFPGNMEFWGAAGKELQDLSVHHPAEVTWQRLSQDFGVPHPVLARSYKPELLNLKPFPSFSGYSSRLLAESWDSTNLYWARLIDEKGYPPVVLNRLVPELTHRMIARIFATDLEDWPAVLRAMRETGEEFRLGKIAPLQVSDTASLTEKSH
;
A
#
# COMPACT_ATOMS: atom_id res chain seq x y z
N MET A 1 -15.84 -12.43 17.98
CA MET A 1 -15.83 -12.02 19.41
C MET A 1 -14.52 -11.38 19.86
N ALA A 2 -13.38 -12.09 19.92
CA ALA A 2 -12.11 -11.48 20.36
C ALA A 2 -11.40 -10.60 19.29
N ALA A 3 -12.09 -10.31 18.19
CA ALA A 3 -11.53 -9.69 16.98
C ALA A 3 -10.28 -10.44 16.45
N ILE A 4 -10.32 -11.78 16.45
CA ILE A 4 -9.27 -12.66 15.93
C ILE A 4 -9.85 -13.43 14.75
N SER A 5 -9.12 -13.47 13.63
CA SER A 5 -9.52 -14.24 12.46
C SER A 5 -9.66 -15.73 12.79
N GLN A 6 -10.69 -16.38 12.26
CA GLN A 6 -10.89 -17.83 12.45
C GLN A 6 -9.91 -18.68 11.63
N LYS A 7 -9.15 -18.06 10.72
CA LYS A 7 -8.13 -18.70 9.89
C LYS A 7 -6.75 -18.73 10.55
N VAL A 8 -6.58 -18.14 11.74
CA VAL A 8 -5.28 -18.16 12.43
C VAL A 8 -5.01 -19.55 13.01
N SER A 9 -3.74 -19.89 13.09
CA SER A 9 -3.33 -21.16 13.70
C SER A 9 -3.54 -21.13 15.23
N PRO A 10 -3.76 -22.28 15.90
CA PRO A 10 -3.96 -22.32 17.35
C PRO A 10 -2.86 -21.64 18.17
N GLU A 11 -1.62 -21.66 17.67
CA GLU A 11 -0.44 -21.03 18.27
C GLU A 11 -0.45 -19.49 18.25
N GLU A 12 -1.22 -18.89 17.35
CA GLU A 12 -1.37 -17.43 17.22
C GLU A 12 -2.50 -16.88 18.09
N VAL A 13 -3.45 -17.72 18.51
CA VAL A 13 -4.67 -17.29 19.23
C VAL A 13 -4.35 -16.53 20.53
N LEU A 14 -3.52 -17.09 21.42
CA LEU A 14 -3.18 -16.40 22.68
C LEU A 14 -2.33 -15.13 22.47
N PRO A 15 -1.30 -15.13 21.61
CA PRO A 15 -0.61 -13.91 21.21
C PRO A 15 -1.54 -12.79 20.73
N LEU A 16 -2.46 -13.10 19.81
CA LEU A 16 -3.41 -12.14 19.24
C LEU A 16 -4.44 -11.68 20.27
N LEU A 17 -4.89 -12.56 21.17
CA LEU A 17 -5.73 -12.20 22.30
C LEU A 17 -5.02 -11.18 23.21
N ALA A 18 -3.76 -11.44 23.55
CA ALA A 18 -2.95 -10.56 24.38
C ALA A 18 -2.74 -9.19 23.71
N ARG A 19 -2.48 -9.19 22.39
CA ARG A 19 -2.39 -7.98 21.57
C ARG A 19 -3.67 -7.17 21.62
N ASN A 20 -4.82 -7.76 21.29
CA ASN A 20 -6.10 -7.05 21.24
C ASN A 20 -6.52 -6.55 22.63
N ALA A 21 -6.27 -7.33 23.70
CA ALA A 21 -6.50 -6.89 25.07
C ALA A 21 -5.64 -5.66 25.43
N ALA A 22 -4.36 -5.65 25.06
CA ALA A 22 -3.45 -4.53 25.33
C ALA A 22 -3.78 -3.28 24.50
N MET A 23 -4.07 -3.45 23.21
CA MET A 23 -4.18 -2.35 22.25
C MET A 23 -5.60 -1.77 22.15
N GLN A 24 -6.63 -2.60 22.33
CA GLN A 24 -8.03 -2.20 22.17
C GLN A 24 -8.80 -2.23 23.49
N GLY A 25 -8.25 -2.83 24.55
CA GLY A 25 -9.00 -3.12 25.77
C GLY A 25 -9.06 -2.01 26.82
N TYR A 26 -8.20 -0.99 26.73
CA TYR A 26 -8.07 0.05 27.76
C TYR A 26 -8.08 1.45 27.12
N ALA A 27 -8.86 2.38 27.70
CA ALA A 27 -9.01 3.75 27.22
C ALA A 27 -7.96 4.69 27.84
N GLY A 28 -7.33 5.52 27.01
CA GLY A 28 -6.32 6.50 27.42
C GLY A 28 -4.92 5.90 27.58
N TRP A 29 -3.90 6.67 27.21
CA TRP A 29 -2.51 6.21 27.19
C TRP A 29 -1.81 6.41 28.55
N HIS A 30 -1.84 5.38 29.39
CA HIS A 30 -0.90 5.00 30.48
C HIS A 30 -0.30 6.03 31.48
N GLN A 31 -0.98 7.12 31.84
CA GLN A 31 -0.78 7.73 33.17
C GLN A 31 -2.05 7.84 34.01
N ASN A 32 -3.21 7.65 33.40
CA ASN A 32 -4.48 7.33 34.06
C ASN A 32 -5.34 6.57 33.03
N PRO A 33 -5.49 5.23 33.11
CA PRO A 33 -6.45 4.54 32.27
C PRO A 33 -7.82 5.12 32.62
N GLN A 34 -8.45 5.81 31.67
CA GLN A 34 -9.78 6.40 31.89
C GLN A 34 -10.89 5.33 31.88
N GLY A 35 -10.54 4.05 31.74
CA GLY A 35 -11.46 2.93 31.91
C GLY A 35 -11.07 1.72 31.06
N VAL A 36 -11.79 0.63 31.26
CA VAL A 36 -11.82 -0.52 30.36
C VAL A 36 -12.73 -0.15 29.17
N THR A 37 -12.34 -0.48 27.94
CA THR A 37 -13.19 -0.25 26.76
C THR A 37 -14.36 -1.23 26.73
N GLU A 38 -15.43 -0.88 26.01
CA GLU A 38 -16.57 -1.77 25.84
C GLU A 38 -16.15 -3.12 25.23
N PHE A 39 -15.19 -3.09 24.29
CA PHE A 39 -14.58 -4.30 23.73
C PHE A 39 -14.09 -5.28 24.82
N LEU A 40 -13.29 -4.80 25.78
CA LEU A 40 -12.74 -5.67 26.82
C LEU A 40 -13.77 -6.04 27.89
N VAL A 41 -14.77 -5.19 28.15
CA VAL A 41 -15.93 -5.56 28.99
C VAL A 41 -16.66 -6.75 28.37
N LEU A 42 -17.03 -6.65 27.09
CA LEU A 42 -17.72 -7.71 26.36
C LEU A 42 -16.87 -8.99 26.28
N LEU A 43 -15.59 -8.88 25.94
CA LEU A 43 -14.68 -10.02 25.87
C LEU A 43 -14.59 -10.79 27.20
N ARG A 44 -14.48 -10.09 28.33
CA ARG A 44 -14.48 -10.72 29.66
C ARG A 44 -15.81 -11.41 29.94
N ARG A 45 -16.94 -10.81 29.54
CA ARG A 45 -18.27 -11.41 29.69
C ARG A 45 -18.45 -12.66 28.82
N TYR A 46 -17.99 -12.66 27.57
CA TYR A 46 -17.98 -13.85 26.71
C TYR A 46 -17.19 -15.00 27.35
N VAL A 47 -16.01 -14.73 27.91
CA VAL A 47 -15.21 -15.75 28.61
C VAL A 47 -15.96 -16.31 29.82
N GLN A 48 -16.63 -15.46 30.60
CA GLN A 48 -17.43 -15.90 31.75
C GLN A 48 -18.63 -16.76 31.32
N GLN A 49 -19.36 -16.36 30.28
CA GLN A 49 -20.49 -17.13 29.76
C GLN A 49 -20.04 -18.47 29.15
N ALA A 50 -18.95 -18.46 28.38
CA ALA A 50 -18.36 -19.69 27.83
C ALA A 50 -17.92 -20.67 28.92
N ARG A 51 -17.33 -20.19 30.02
CA ARG A 51 -17.02 -21.04 31.19
C ARG A 51 -18.28 -21.64 31.83
N ALA A 52 -19.36 -20.88 31.94
CA ALA A 52 -20.63 -21.41 32.46
C ALA A 52 -21.24 -22.47 31.53
N LEU A 53 -21.21 -22.25 30.21
CA LEU A 53 -21.64 -23.23 29.21
C LEU A 53 -20.77 -24.49 29.22
N GLN A 54 -19.46 -24.33 29.40
CA GLN A 54 -18.52 -25.44 29.50
C GLN A 54 -18.83 -26.38 30.68
N VAL A 55 -19.24 -25.81 31.81
CA VAL A 55 -19.66 -26.60 32.99
C VAL A 55 -20.91 -27.41 32.67
N LEU A 56 -21.87 -26.84 31.92
CA LEU A 56 -23.07 -27.55 31.47
C LEU A 56 -22.79 -28.63 30.42
N ALA A 57 -21.80 -28.41 29.55
CA ALA A 57 -21.40 -29.37 28.53
C ALA A 57 -20.71 -30.62 29.11
N GLY A 58 -20.12 -30.48 30.30
CA GLY A 58 -19.46 -31.58 31.01
C GLY A 58 -18.27 -32.19 30.24
N PRO A 59 -17.81 -33.39 30.64
CA PRO A 59 -16.67 -34.06 30.01
C PRO A 59 -16.97 -34.57 28.58
N GLU A 60 -18.25 -34.78 28.25
CA GLU A 60 -18.67 -35.18 26.90
C GLU A 60 -18.67 -34.00 25.92
N ALA A 61 -18.46 -32.77 26.40
CA ALA A 61 -18.50 -31.55 25.61
C ALA A 61 -19.82 -31.36 24.83
N VAL A 62 -20.94 -31.80 25.42
CA VAL A 62 -22.27 -31.66 24.84
C VAL A 62 -23.23 -31.11 25.88
N ILE A 63 -23.86 -29.98 25.58
CA ILE A 63 -24.95 -29.44 26.38
C ILE A 63 -26.21 -30.24 26.03
N ARG A 64 -26.83 -30.86 27.03
CA ARG A 64 -28.07 -31.64 26.88
C ARG A 64 -29.18 -31.03 27.72
N VAL A 65 -30.34 -30.82 27.11
CA VAL A 65 -31.58 -30.44 27.79
C VAL A 65 -32.66 -31.45 27.41
N SER A 66 -33.08 -32.29 28.35
CA SER A 66 -34.05 -33.37 28.08
C SER A 66 -35.48 -32.85 27.88
N GLY A 67 -35.77 -31.65 28.36
CA GLY A 67 -37.07 -30.99 28.23
C GLY A 67 -37.20 -29.80 29.19
N CYS A 68 -38.42 -29.31 29.36
CA CYS A 68 -38.75 -28.10 30.12
C CYS A 68 -38.19 -28.05 31.55
N ALA A 69 -38.15 -29.19 32.25
CA ALA A 69 -37.66 -29.27 33.63
C ALA A 69 -36.15 -28.99 33.75
N ASP A 70 -35.38 -29.33 32.72
CA ASP A 70 -33.91 -29.25 32.73
C ASP A 70 -33.39 -27.95 32.10
N ALA A 71 -34.24 -27.22 31.37
CA ALA A 71 -33.86 -26.04 30.61
C ALA A 71 -33.49 -24.82 31.48
N GLY A 72 -33.98 -24.75 32.72
CA GLY A 72 -33.89 -23.54 33.54
C GLY A 72 -32.45 -23.05 33.81
N VAL A 73 -31.50 -23.96 34.02
CA VAL A 73 -30.09 -23.60 34.28
C VAL A 73 -29.45 -23.04 33.01
N LEU A 74 -29.69 -23.68 31.86
CA LEU A 74 -29.19 -23.20 30.57
C LEU A 74 -29.79 -21.83 30.24
N LEU A 75 -31.11 -21.66 30.33
CA LEU A 75 -31.77 -20.38 30.05
C LEU A 75 -31.22 -19.25 30.92
N LYS A 76 -30.93 -19.50 32.21
CA LYS A 76 -30.29 -18.51 33.10
C LYS A 76 -28.87 -18.15 32.66
N VAL A 77 -28.08 -19.09 32.14
CA VAL A 77 -26.75 -18.82 31.56
C VAL A 77 -26.86 -18.00 30.28
N LEU A 78 -27.87 -18.29 29.47
CA LEU A 78 -28.14 -17.58 28.21
C LEU A 78 -28.80 -16.21 28.39
N GLY A 79 -29.34 -15.90 29.58
CA GLY A 79 -30.03 -14.63 29.85
C GLY A 79 -31.51 -14.62 29.51
N TYR A 80 -32.12 -15.79 29.37
CA TYR A 80 -33.54 -15.97 29.03
C TYR A 80 -34.32 -16.62 30.17
N ARG A 81 -35.64 -16.48 30.09
CA ARG A 81 -36.62 -17.22 30.89
C ARG A 81 -37.82 -17.56 30.04
N PHE A 82 -38.66 -18.47 30.51
CA PHE A 82 -39.94 -18.69 29.87
C PHE A 82 -40.87 -17.48 30.08
N ARG A 83 -41.57 -17.06 29.02
CA ARG A 83 -42.64 -16.04 29.10
C ARG A 83 -43.84 -16.54 29.91
N ARG A 84 -44.13 -17.84 29.80
CA ARG A 84 -45.21 -18.58 30.49
C ARG A 84 -44.70 -19.97 30.88
N ASP A 85 -45.57 -20.88 31.30
CA ASP A 85 -45.17 -22.27 31.51
C ASP A 85 -44.66 -22.90 30.22
N CYS A 86 -43.64 -23.75 30.33
CA CYS A 86 -43.02 -24.42 29.21
C CYS A 86 -43.92 -25.55 28.68
N GLY A 87 -44.11 -25.59 27.36
CA GLY A 87 -45.01 -26.50 26.64
C GLY A 87 -45.05 -26.21 25.15
N GLN A 88 -46.14 -26.60 24.46
CA GLN A 88 -46.26 -26.42 23.00
C GLN A 88 -46.20 -24.94 22.55
N ASP A 89 -46.63 -24.03 23.41
CA ASP A 89 -46.59 -22.57 23.18
C ASP A 89 -45.36 -21.91 23.84
N THR A 90 -44.25 -22.64 24.03
CA THR A 90 -43.03 -22.10 24.66
C THR A 90 -42.53 -20.88 23.89
N ILE A 91 -42.40 -19.77 24.59
CA ILE A 91 -41.78 -18.53 24.11
C ILE A 91 -40.75 -18.08 25.15
N LEU A 92 -39.55 -17.75 24.70
CA LEU A 92 -38.49 -17.23 25.56
C LEU A 92 -38.53 -15.69 25.60
N ASP A 93 -38.44 -15.14 26.81
CA ASP A 93 -38.27 -13.71 27.05
C ASP A 93 -36.87 -13.42 27.60
N THR A 94 -36.31 -12.28 27.21
CA THR A 94 -35.07 -11.76 27.79
C THR A 94 -35.25 -11.50 29.28
N ALA A 95 -34.47 -12.20 30.10
CA ALA A 95 -34.42 -12.05 31.56
C ALA A 95 -33.23 -11.19 32.01
N ASP A 96 -32.11 -11.29 31.29
CA ASP A 96 -30.89 -10.52 31.49
C ASP A 96 -30.41 -10.05 30.10
N ALA A 97 -30.55 -8.75 29.82
CA ALA A 97 -30.25 -8.19 28.51
C ALA A 97 -28.78 -8.32 28.13
N GLU A 98 -27.86 -8.27 29.10
CA GLU A 98 -26.43 -8.40 28.83
C GLU A 98 -26.11 -9.83 28.40
N ARG A 99 -26.58 -10.83 29.14
CA ARG A 99 -26.38 -12.24 28.77
C ARG A 99 -27.09 -12.63 27.49
N ALA A 100 -28.30 -12.12 27.27
CA ALA A 100 -29.06 -12.36 26.05
C ALA A 100 -28.35 -11.79 24.81
N PHE A 101 -27.77 -10.59 24.92
CA PHE A 101 -26.93 -10.03 23.86
C PHE A 101 -25.75 -10.95 23.54
N LEU A 102 -24.99 -11.41 24.54
CA LEU A 102 -23.84 -12.30 24.33
C LEU A 102 -24.26 -13.64 23.70
N THR A 103 -25.41 -14.18 24.09
CA THR A 103 -25.98 -15.42 23.52
C THR A 103 -26.25 -15.27 22.03
N ILE A 104 -26.91 -14.18 21.62
CA ILE A 104 -27.23 -13.91 20.22
C ILE A 104 -25.94 -13.63 19.43
N ASP A 105 -25.07 -12.74 19.93
CA ASP A 105 -23.86 -12.33 19.23
C ASP A 105 -22.82 -13.46 19.09
N SER A 106 -22.75 -14.38 20.06
CA SER A 106 -21.89 -15.57 19.99
C SER A 106 -22.40 -16.66 19.03
N GLY A 107 -23.61 -16.50 18.49
CA GLY A 107 -24.23 -17.46 17.58
C GLY A 107 -24.75 -18.73 18.26
N PHE A 108 -25.08 -18.68 19.56
CA PHE A 108 -25.69 -19.83 20.23
C PHE A 108 -27.07 -20.14 19.60
N PRO A 109 -27.41 -21.41 19.32
CA PRO A 109 -28.63 -21.77 18.59
C PRO A 109 -29.88 -21.70 19.47
N LEU A 110 -30.29 -20.48 19.83
CA LEU A 110 -31.43 -20.21 20.71
C LEU A 110 -32.76 -20.65 20.07
N VAL A 111 -32.91 -20.45 18.76
CA VAL A 111 -34.11 -20.84 18.01
C VAL A 111 -34.31 -22.36 18.06
N ASP A 112 -33.23 -23.13 17.86
CA ASP A 112 -33.27 -24.59 17.92
C ASP A 112 -33.61 -25.09 19.33
N LEU A 113 -33.10 -24.42 20.37
CA LEU A 113 -33.45 -24.71 21.76
C LEU A 113 -34.94 -24.46 22.02
N GLU A 114 -35.47 -23.32 21.60
CA GLU A 114 -36.89 -22.97 21.77
C GLU A 114 -37.81 -23.96 21.04
N ASP A 115 -37.48 -24.31 19.80
CA ASP A 115 -38.26 -25.28 19.01
C ASP A 115 -38.19 -26.70 19.59
N SER A 116 -37.03 -27.11 20.12
CA SER A 116 -36.90 -28.40 20.82
C SER A 116 -37.81 -28.45 22.04
N LEU A 117 -37.87 -27.36 22.82
CA LEU A 117 -38.74 -27.26 24.00
C LEU A 117 -40.23 -27.25 23.62
N ARG A 118 -40.62 -26.56 22.55
CA ARG A 118 -42.01 -26.59 22.02
C ARG A 118 -42.45 -27.99 21.62
N ARG A 119 -41.55 -28.76 20.98
CA ARG A 119 -41.83 -30.12 20.49
C ARG A 119 -41.65 -31.20 21.55
N GLY A 120 -41.22 -30.84 22.77
CA GLY A 120 -40.89 -31.79 23.83
C GLY A 120 -39.74 -32.74 23.45
N GLN A 121 -38.83 -32.30 22.59
CA GLN A 121 -37.67 -33.07 22.13
C GLN A 121 -36.42 -32.66 22.90
N PRO A 122 -35.46 -33.59 23.10
CA PRO A 122 -34.20 -33.26 23.72
C PRO A 122 -33.39 -32.33 22.82
N PHE A 123 -32.87 -31.25 23.39
CA PHE A 123 -31.91 -30.37 22.73
C PHE A 123 -30.48 -30.84 23.04
N THR A 124 -29.66 -30.96 22.00
CA THR A 124 -28.25 -31.33 22.11
C THR A 124 -27.38 -30.37 21.33
N TYR A 125 -26.37 -29.79 21.97
CA TYR A 125 -25.44 -28.86 21.34
C TYR A 125 -24.00 -29.19 21.67
N SER A 126 -23.17 -29.37 20.63
CA SER A 126 -21.75 -29.65 20.77
C SER A 126 -21.00 -28.37 21.20
N PHE A 127 -20.24 -28.46 22.29
CA PHE A 127 -19.46 -27.35 22.84
C PHE A 127 -18.04 -27.83 23.26
N PRO A 128 -17.19 -28.21 22.29
CA PRO A 128 -15.84 -28.71 22.54
C PRO A 128 -14.88 -27.63 23.01
N GLN A 129 -13.88 -28.05 23.80
CA GLN A 129 -12.77 -27.18 24.20
C GLN A 129 -11.73 -27.09 23.09
N SER A 130 -11.33 -25.86 22.75
CA SER A 130 -10.18 -25.61 21.88
C SER A 130 -8.89 -25.58 22.69
N ARG A 131 -7.89 -26.37 22.28
CA ARG A 131 -6.56 -26.35 22.91
C ARG A 131 -5.66 -25.34 22.19
N VAL A 132 -5.08 -24.42 22.97
CA VAL A 132 -4.13 -23.41 22.48
C VAL A 132 -2.83 -23.51 23.28
N PRO A 133 -1.64 -23.42 22.66
CA PRO A 133 -0.38 -23.54 23.36
C PRO A 133 -0.08 -22.27 24.16
N LEU A 134 0.41 -22.45 25.38
CA LEU A 134 0.88 -21.38 26.25
C LEU A 134 2.35 -21.08 25.99
N LEU A 135 2.69 -19.81 25.79
CA LEU A 135 4.07 -19.38 25.56
C LEU A 135 4.96 -19.58 26.79
N PHE A 136 4.40 -19.32 27.97
CA PHE A 136 5.09 -19.42 29.25
C PHE A 136 4.29 -20.33 30.18
N LYS A 137 4.90 -21.41 30.65
CA LYS A 137 4.24 -22.37 31.57
C LYS A 137 3.81 -21.70 32.89
N ASN A 138 4.61 -20.75 33.37
CA ASN A 138 4.40 -20.08 34.66
C ASN A 138 3.98 -18.61 34.51
N LEU A 139 3.04 -18.31 33.61
CA LEU A 139 2.60 -16.93 33.31
C LEU A 139 2.18 -16.14 34.57
N SER A 140 1.56 -16.80 35.56
CA SER A 140 1.14 -16.16 36.81
C SER A 140 2.28 -15.55 37.63
N GLN A 141 3.53 -16.01 37.47
CA GLN A 141 4.69 -15.43 38.15
C GLN A 141 5.14 -14.09 37.54
N LEU A 142 4.77 -13.85 36.28
CA LEU A 142 5.04 -12.64 35.52
C LEU A 142 3.97 -11.56 35.76
N ALA A 143 2.78 -11.93 36.20
CA ALA A 143 1.70 -10.98 36.49
C ALA A 143 2.09 -9.88 37.47
N THR A 144 1.64 -8.65 37.22
CA THR A 144 1.91 -7.50 38.06
C THR A 144 0.94 -7.43 39.24
N LYS A 145 1.29 -6.67 40.28
CA LYS A 145 0.43 -6.45 41.46
C LYS A 145 -0.90 -5.74 41.13
N ALA A 146 -0.98 -5.09 39.96
CA ALA A 146 -2.18 -4.40 39.48
C ALA A 146 -3.29 -5.36 39.03
N SER A 147 -2.98 -6.65 38.81
CA SER A 147 -3.99 -7.71 38.64
C SER A 147 -4.65 -8.01 39.99
N SER A 148 -5.71 -7.27 40.34
CA SER A 148 -6.55 -7.54 41.51
C SER A 148 -7.37 -8.84 41.39
N THR A 149 -7.10 -9.68 40.39
CA THR A 149 -7.82 -10.94 40.18
C THR A 149 -7.29 -12.03 41.12
N LYS A 150 -8.21 -12.76 41.78
CA LYS A 150 -7.90 -14.00 42.52
C LYS A 150 -7.56 -15.17 41.58
N SER A 151 -7.73 -14.98 40.27
CA SER A 151 -7.59 -16.03 39.24
C SER A 151 -6.12 -16.20 38.83
N LYS A 152 -5.69 -17.46 38.71
CA LYS A 152 -4.39 -17.82 38.11
C LYS A 152 -4.53 -18.28 36.66
N ASP A 153 -5.74 -18.18 36.10
CA ASP A 153 -6.03 -18.58 34.74
C ASP A 153 -5.32 -17.66 33.72
N PRO A 154 -4.60 -18.19 32.73
CA PRO A 154 -3.85 -17.39 31.76
C PRO A 154 -4.70 -16.38 30.98
N ILE A 155 -5.94 -16.72 30.62
CA ILE A 155 -6.84 -15.81 29.89
C ILE A 155 -7.20 -14.64 30.81
N ASP A 156 -7.58 -14.90 32.06
CA ASP A 156 -7.90 -13.83 33.00
C ASP A 156 -6.71 -12.90 33.25
N LEU A 157 -5.49 -13.45 33.37
CA LEU A 157 -4.28 -12.65 33.55
C LEU A 157 -4.04 -11.71 32.37
N LEU A 158 -4.13 -12.21 31.13
CA LEU A 158 -3.93 -11.39 29.93
C LEU A 158 -5.05 -10.35 29.75
N LEU A 159 -6.29 -10.67 30.12
CA LEU A 159 -7.41 -9.72 30.00
C LEU A 159 -7.45 -8.66 31.10
N HIS A 160 -6.69 -8.79 32.20
CA HIS A 160 -6.73 -7.85 33.33
C HIS A 160 -5.42 -7.08 33.55
N ASP A 161 -4.30 -7.54 33.00
CA ASP A 161 -3.00 -6.88 33.10
C ASP A 161 -2.50 -6.43 31.70
N PRO A 162 -2.69 -5.15 31.31
CA PRO A 162 -2.32 -4.67 29.98
C PRO A 162 -0.81 -4.72 29.73
N ALA A 163 0.02 -4.54 30.76
CA ALA A 163 1.48 -4.60 30.63
C ALA A 163 1.93 -6.04 30.37
N LEU A 164 1.34 -7.01 31.07
CA LEU A 164 1.59 -8.44 30.82
C LEU A 164 1.09 -8.86 29.43
N ALA A 165 -0.10 -8.40 29.03
CA ALA A 165 -0.67 -8.71 27.72
C ALA A 165 0.22 -8.20 26.58
N ARG A 166 0.66 -6.93 26.67
CA ARG A 166 1.59 -6.36 25.69
C ARG A 166 2.94 -7.08 25.68
N PHE A 167 3.45 -7.46 26.85
CA PHE A 167 4.68 -8.24 26.96
C PHE A 167 4.55 -9.62 26.32
N TYR A 168 3.43 -10.32 26.56
CA TYR A 168 3.16 -11.63 25.98
C TYR A 168 3.14 -11.56 24.44
N TRP A 169 2.48 -10.54 23.89
CA TRP A 169 2.51 -10.26 22.45
C TRP A 169 3.94 -10.00 21.95
N ALA A 170 4.69 -9.10 22.59
CA ALA A 170 6.06 -8.79 22.19
C ALA A 170 6.98 -10.02 22.23
N ALA A 171 6.91 -10.83 23.30
CA ALA A 171 7.71 -12.04 23.45
C ALA A 171 7.28 -13.15 22.49
N SER A 172 6.03 -13.15 22.02
CA SER A 172 5.58 -14.10 21.01
C SER A 172 6.30 -13.90 19.67
N ARG A 173 6.73 -12.67 19.36
CA ARG A 173 7.44 -12.28 18.12
C ARG A 173 8.97 -12.36 18.22
N MET A 174 9.50 -12.71 19.40
CA MET A 174 10.92 -12.98 19.57
C MET A 174 11.30 -14.32 18.94
N ASP A 175 12.56 -14.40 18.55
CA ASP A 175 13.22 -15.67 18.25
C ASP A 175 13.03 -16.69 19.40
N PRO A 176 12.63 -17.95 19.10
CA PRO A 176 12.33 -18.95 20.13
C PRO A 176 13.48 -19.21 21.10
N ASP A 177 14.72 -19.33 20.60
CA ASP A 177 15.90 -19.63 21.43
C ASP A 177 16.21 -18.48 22.38
N THR A 178 16.09 -17.25 21.88
CA THR A 178 16.24 -16.02 22.65
C THR A 178 15.21 -15.97 23.79
N ARG A 179 13.95 -16.30 23.50
CA ARG A 179 12.90 -16.33 24.52
C ARG A 179 13.19 -17.37 25.59
N ILE A 180 13.59 -18.59 25.20
CA ILE A 180 13.95 -19.68 26.14
C ILE A 180 15.13 -19.26 27.02
N ALA A 181 16.14 -18.60 26.45
CA ALA A 181 17.29 -18.12 27.19
C ALA A 181 16.91 -17.05 28.24
N LEU A 182 16.06 -16.09 27.86
CA LEU A 182 15.57 -15.03 28.76
C LEU A 182 14.64 -15.55 29.86
N GLU A 183 13.89 -16.63 29.61
CA GLU A 183 13.05 -17.30 30.61
C GLU A 183 13.89 -17.92 31.73
N LYS A 184 15.00 -18.58 31.38
CA LYS A 184 15.90 -19.23 32.36
C LYS A 184 16.61 -18.26 33.30
N SER A 185 16.81 -17.01 32.89
CA SER A 185 17.71 -16.06 33.58
C SER A 185 17.04 -15.18 34.65
N SER A 186 15.80 -15.46 35.07
CA SER A 186 14.93 -14.54 35.84
C SER A 186 14.69 -13.18 35.15
N GLY A 187 15.04 -13.07 33.86
CA GLY A 187 15.09 -11.84 33.09
C GLY A 187 13.73 -11.32 32.64
N LEU A 188 12.80 -12.22 32.25
CA LEU A 188 11.51 -11.83 31.66
C LEU A 188 10.71 -10.85 32.52
N LYS A 189 10.67 -11.06 33.85
CA LYS A 189 9.93 -10.16 34.76
C LYS A 189 10.53 -8.74 34.77
N LYS A 190 11.84 -8.60 34.60
CA LYS A 190 12.53 -7.30 34.51
C LYS A 190 12.26 -6.59 33.18
N LEU A 191 11.77 -7.30 32.17
CA LEU A 191 11.47 -6.75 30.84
C LEU A 191 10.04 -6.23 30.71
N ILE A 192 9.11 -6.60 31.61
CA ILE A 192 7.70 -6.16 31.59
C ILE A 192 7.57 -4.62 31.56
N PRO A 193 8.33 -3.84 32.35
CA PRO A 193 8.27 -2.37 32.26
C PRO A 193 8.62 -1.81 30.87
N PHE A 194 9.33 -2.59 30.05
CA PHE A 194 9.72 -2.24 28.68
C PHE A 194 8.86 -2.92 27.62
N ALA A 195 7.69 -3.47 27.98
CA ALA A 195 6.82 -4.20 27.06
C ALA A 195 6.50 -3.40 25.79
N ALA A 196 6.28 -2.08 25.91
CA ALA A 196 6.01 -1.22 24.76
C ALA A 196 7.22 -1.06 23.82
N VAL A 197 8.43 -0.95 24.37
CA VAL A 197 9.67 -0.88 23.58
C VAL A 197 9.93 -2.22 22.90
N LEU A 198 9.71 -3.33 23.61
CA LEU A 198 9.85 -4.69 23.07
C LEU A 198 8.84 -4.99 21.97
N ASP A 199 7.61 -4.54 22.15
CA ASP A 199 6.55 -4.67 21.16
C ASP A 199 6.97 -4.02 19.84
N PHE A 200 7.50 -2.80 19.86
CA PHE A 200 8.03 -2.21 18.64
C PHE A 200 9.37 -2.84 18.22
N TYR A 201 10.41 -2.79 19.04
CA TYR A 201 11.78 -3.00 18.55
C TYR A 201 12.40 -4.35 18.91
N GLY A 202 11.63 -5.25 19.56
CA GLY A 202 12.14 -6.50 20.11
C GLY A 202 12.28 -7.66 19.12
N SER A 203 11.59 -7.63 17.97
CA SER A 203 11.56 -8.77 17.02
C SER A 203 12.91 -9.06 16.36
N TYR A 204 13.82 -8.08 16.34
CA TYR A 204 15.17 -8.20 15.78
C TYR A 204 16.26 -8.36 16.85
N ILE A 205 15.90 -8.45 18.12
CA ILE A 205 16.85 -8.76 19.20
C ILE A 205 16.86 -10.29 19.36
N TYR A 206 17.91 -10.93 18.85
CA TYR A 206 18.02 -12.39 18.92
C TYR A 206 19.42 -12.86 19.30
N MET A 207 19.47 -14.09 19.79
CA MET A 207 20.66 -14.77 20.27
C MET A 207 21.08 -15.89 19.31
N ARG A 208 22.40 -16.03 19.16
CA ARG A 208 23.03 -17.21 18.53
C ARG A 208 24.23 -17.60 19.38
N SER A 209 24.41 -18.89 19.61
CA SER A 209 25.53 -19.43 20.41
C SER A 209 25.69 -18.74 21.79
N GLY A 210 24.57 -18.43 22.45
CA GLY A 210 24.55 -17.82 23.78
C GLY A 210 24.82 -16.30 23.84
N ARG A 211 24.98 -15.63 22.70
CA ARG A 211 25.33 -14.20 22.60
C ARG A 211 24.28 -13.45 21.78
N ILE A 212 24.08 -12.16 22.05
CA ILE A 212 23.23 -11.29 21.21
C ILE A 212 23.94 -11.03 19.88
N VAL A 213 23.24 -11.27 18.77
CA VAL A 213 23.72 -10.86 17.44
C VAL A 213 23.43 -9.37 17.28
N VAL A 214 24.45 -8.58 17.01
CA VAL A 214 24.32 -7.12 16.82
C VAL A 214 24.40 -6.76 15.33
N PRO A 215 23.74 -5.68 14.88
CA PRO A 215 23.91 -5.15 13.53
C PRO A 215 25.37 -4.85 13.25
N GLY A 216 25.85 -5.24 12.06
CA GLY A 216 27.27 -5.17 11.69
C GLY A 216 28.10 -6.38 12.13
N GLY A 217 27.51 -7.31 12.89
CA GLY A 217 28.17 -8.54 13.30
C GLY A 217 29.31 -8.34 14.30
N PRO A 218 30.23 -9.31 14.42
CA PRO A 218 31.27 -9.33 15.45
C PRO A 218 32.17 -8.08 15.50
N THR A 219 32.42 -7.45 14.35
CA THR A 219 33.28 -6.25 14.24
C THR A 219 32.66 -5.03 14.91
N ALA A 220 31.32 -4.94 14.97
CA ALA A 220 30.60 -3.84 15.59
C ALA A 220 30.34 -4.04 17.10
N GLU A 221 30.55 -5.25 17.63
CA GLU A 221 30.27 -5.57 19.05
C GLU A 221 30.93 -4.63 20.06
N PRO A 222 32.21 -4.21 19.92
CA PRO A 222 32.83 -3.28 20.86
C PRO A 222 32.12 -1.92 20.89
N ALA A 223 31.69 -1.43 19.72
CA ALA A 223 30.98 -0.16 19.61
C ALA A 223 29.58 -0.26 20.25
N TRP A 224 28.85 -1.36 20.00
CA TRP A 224 27.57 -1.64 20.66
C TRP A 224 27.71 -1.81 22.17
N ARG A 225 28.76 -2.49 22.65
CA ARG A 225 29.03 -2.63 24.08
C ARG A 225 29.19 -1.28 24.75
N ASN A 226 29.92 -0.35 24.14
CA ASN A 226 30.08 1.01 24.63
C ASN A 226 28.76 1.80 24.57
N LEU A 227 28.01 1.66 23.48
CA LEU A 227 26.77 2.39 23.28
C LEU A 227 25.64 1.92 24.20
N VAL A 228 25.49 0.63 24.43
CA VAL A 228 24.49 0.05 25.34
C VAL A 228 24.95 0.15 26.80
N GLY A 229 26.26 0.03 27.03
CA GLY A 229 26.84 -0.07 28.37
C GLY A 229 26.71 -1.47 28.97
N GLY A 230 26.59 -2.52 28.15
CA GLY A 230 26.53 -3.93 28.55
C GLY A 230 27.11 -4.82 27.46
N SER A 231 27.61 -6.01 27.78
CA SER A 231 28.20 -6.91 26.77
C SER A 231 27.15 -7.77 26.07
N PRO A 232 27.21 -7.96 24.74
CA PRO A 232 26.39 -8.95 24.02
C PRO A 232 26.53 -10.39 24.58
N ASP A 233 27.64 -10.67 25.28
CA ASP A 233 27.95 -11.93 25.99
C ASP A 233 27.09 -12.16 27.23
N VAL A 234 26.41 -11.11 27.72
CA VAL A 234 25.50 -11.16 28.87
C VAL A 234 24.11 -10.71 28.39
N PRO A 235 23.37 -11.57 27.65
CA PRO A 235 22.17 -11.18 26.92
C PRO A 235 21.12 -10.49 27.78
N THR A 236 20.82 -11.03 28.96
CA THR A 236 19.80 -10.47 29.85
C THR A 236 20.09 -9.03 30.25
N GLU A 237 21.36 -8.71 30.51
CA GLU A 237 21.79 -7.36 30.88
C GLU A 237 21.81 -6.44 29.67
N PHE A 238 22.37 -6.91 28.55
CA PHE A 238 22.42 -6.17 27.30
C PHE A 238 21.03 -5.73 26.85
N VAL A 239 20.07 -6.67 26.79
CA VAL A 239 18.70 -6.40 26.35
C VAL A 239 18.00 -5.42 27.29
N ALA A 240 18.10 -5.61 28.60
CA ALA A 240 17.47 -4.68 29.55
C ALA A 240 18.05 -3.25 29.42
N ARG A 241 19.37 -3.11 29.26
CA ARG A 241 20.02 -1.80 29.08
C ARG A 241 19.66 -1.17 27.74
N LEU A 242 19.63 -1.95 26.66
CA LEU A 242 19.25 -1.49 25.32
C LEU A 242 17.84 -0.89 25.31
N LEU A 243 16.88 -1.58 25.93
CA LEU A 243 15.48 -1.15 25.98
C LEU A 243 15.25 0.06 26.89
N ALA A 244 15.96 0.12 28.01
CA ALA A 244 15.83 1.21 28.98
C ALA A 244 16.48 2.52 28.49
N LYS A 245 17.45 2.45 27.59
CA LYS A 245 18.29 3.58 27.22
C LYS A 245 17.53 4.63 26.42
N ASP A 246 17.70 5.87 26.85
CA ASP A 246 17.18 7.07 26.18
C ASP A 246 15.69 6.95 25.77
N GLN A 247 14.84 6.42 26.67
CA GLN A 247 13.41 6.23 26.42
C GLN A 247 13.10 5.35 25.18
N GLY A 248 13.93 4.33 24.93
CA GLY A 248 13.74 3.36 23.85
C GLY A 248 14.36 3.77 22.51
N TRP A 249 14.92 4.98 22.39
CA TRP A 249 15.54 5.44 21.12
C TRP A 249 16.74 4.59 20.69
N LEU A 250 17.50 4.00 21.63
CA LEU A 250 18.58 3.08 21.27
C LEU A 250 18.05 1.76 20.70
N ALA A 251 16.92 1.26 21.21
CA ALA A 251 16.26 0.08 20.67
C ALA A 251 15.71 0.35 19.25
N ALA A 252 15.14 1.54 19.01
CA ALA A 252 14.71 1.95 17.67
C ALA A 252 15.87 2.00 16.68
N TYR A 253 17.02 2.54 17.09
CA TYR A 253 18.24 2.56 16.27
C TYR A 253 18.76 1.14 15.98
N PHE A 254 18.78 0.27 16.99
CA PHE A 254 19.16 -1.14 16.83
C PHE A 254 18.24 -1.88 15.85
N ASP A 255 16.92 -1.72 15.97
CA ASP A 255 15.92 -2.33 15.07
C ASP A 255 16.09 -1.83 13.63
N ALA A 256 16.25 -0.52 13.42
CA ALA A 256 16.45 0.04 12.09
C ALA A 256 17.72 -0.51 11.41
N LEU A 257 18.85 -0.53 12.12
CA LEU A 257 20.10 -1.11 11.59
C LEU A 257 20.02 -2.62 11.37
N SER A 258 19.26 -3.36 12.19
CA SER A 258 19.05 -4.80 12.02
C SER A 258 18.28 -5.16 10.75
N ARG A 259 17.44 -4.24 10.27
CA ARG A 259 16.63 -4.41 9.06
C ARG A 259 17.39 -4.06 7.78
N ALA A 260 18.44 -3.27 7.88
CA ALA A 260 19.24 -2.83 6.74
C ALA A 260 20.01 -3.99 6.07
N GLY A 261 20.31 -3.84 4.78
CA GLY A 261 21.18 -4.76 4.04
C GLY A 261 22.62 -4.76 4.55
N ARG A 262 23.43 -5.74 4.11
CA ARG A 262 24.82 -5.91 4.59
C ARG A 262 25.69 -4.67 4.34
N THR A 263 25.57 -4.07 3.15
CA THR A 263 26.32 -2.87 2.77
C THR A 263 26.00 -1.69 3.68
N GLN A 264 24.71 -1.45 3.92
CA GLN A 264 24.23 -0.41 4.82
C GLN A 264 24.70 -0.67 6.26
N GLN A 265 24.57 -1.90 6.76
CA GLN A 265 25.05 -2.26 8.09
C GLN A 265 26.54 -2.00 8.24
N ALA A 266 27.37 -2.43 7.29
CA ALA A 266 28.82 -2.22 7.34
C ALA A 266 29.19 -0.74 7.50
N TYR A 267 28.49 0.16 6.79
CA TYR A 267 28.72 1.60 6.90
C TYR A 267 28.24 2.18 8.25
N PHE A 268 26.98 1.91 8.64
CA PHE A 268 26.38 2.53 9.82
C PHE A 268 26.95 2.00 11.15
N THR A 269 27.51 0.78 11.12
CA THR A 269 28.03 0.10 12.31
C THR A 269 29.55 0.19 12.47
N ASP A 270 30.22 0.91 11.56
CA ASP A 270 31.63 1.25 11.74
C ASP A 270 31.84 1.89 13.13
N PRO A 271 32.86 1.49 13.90
CA PRO A 271 33.05 1.95 15.29
C PRO A 271 33.12 3.47 15.46
N ARG A 272 33.49 4.23 14.41
CA ARG A 272 33.52 5.71 14.43
C ARG A 272 32.15 6.30 14.12
N ARG A 273 31.37 5.65 13.24
CA ARG A 273 30.08 6.14 12.73
C ARG A 273 28.90 5.76 13.62
N LEU A 274 28.88 4.56 14.18
CA LEU A 274 27.79 4.07 15.03
C LEU A 274 27.44 5.05 16.17
N PRO A 275 28.40 5.53 17.00
CA PRO A 275 28.10 6.50 18.05
C PRO A 275 27.78 7.90 17.51
N LEU A 276 28.35 8.29 16.36
CA LEU A 276 28.10 9.59 15.71
C LEU A 276 26.63 9.71 15.30
N PHE A 277 26.14 8.75 14.53
CA PHE A 277 24.75 8.74 14.04
C PHE A 277 23.75 8.58 15.18
N TYR A 278 24.04 7.71 16.16
CA TYR A 278 23.16 7.61 17.33
C TYR A 278 23.10 8.91 18.13
N SER A 279 24.22 9.60 18.34
CA SER A 279 24.24 10.90 19.04
C SER A 279 23.39 11.94 18.32
N ALA A 280 23.40 11.91 16.99
CA ALA A 280 22.58 12.76 16.16
C ALA A 280 21.10 12.39 16.23
N LEU A 281 20.72 11.11 16.15
CA LEU A 281 19.34 10.67 16.37
C LEU A 281 18.84 11.06 17.78
N ARG A 282 19.62 10.75 18.81
CA ARG A 282 19.24 10.94 20.23
C ARG A 282 18.93 12.41 20.55
N GLY A 283 19.73 13.34 20.04
CA GLY A 283 19.51 14.76 20.28
C GLY A 283 19.65 15.21 21.73
N GLN A 284 18.89 16.24 22.09
CA GLN A 284 18.83 16.83 23.44
C GLN A 284 17.54 16.45 24.20
N SER A 285 16.43 16.25 23.49
CA SER A 285 15.15 15.82 24.05
C SER A 285 14.88 14.36 23.72
N GLN A 286 14.53 13.55 24.72
CA GLN A 286 13.98 12.21 24.49
C GLN A 286 12.46 12.21 24.33
N GLU A 287 11.81 13.37 24.41
CA GLU A 287 10.37 13.54 24.15
C GLU A 287 10.11 13.89 22.66
N PRO A 288 9.10 13.28 22.00
CA PRO A 288 8.30 12.15 22.50
C PRO A 288 9.14 10.86 22.57
N ASN A 289 8.81 9.95 23.51
CA ASN A 289 9.52 8.66 23.62
C ASN A 289 9.27 7.78 22.38
N ALA A 290 10.20 6.86 22.11
CA ALA A 290 10.15 5.96 20.96
C ALA A 290 9.04 4.89 21.03
N TYR A 291 8.28 4.84 22.12
CA TYR A 291 7.19 3.86 22.32
C TYR A 291 5.86 4.51 22.75
N ARG A 292 5.86 5.86 22.87
CA ARG A 292 4.73 6.84 22.78
C ARG A 292 3.43 6.41 22.10
N PRO A 293 3.47 6.11 20.80
CA PRO A 293 2.25 6.08 20.02
C PRO A 293 1.67 4.67 19.95
N ILE A 294 0.47 4.56 19.38
CA ILE A 294 -0.14 3.26 19.03
C ILE A 294 0.67 2.58 17.92
N PHE A 295 1.18 3.38 16.98
CA PHE A 295 2.07 2.95 15.92
C PHE A 295 3.53 3.30 16.25
N ARG A 296 4.46 2.66 15.54
CA ARG A 296 5.88 3.00 15.67
C ARG A 296 6.10 4.46 15.27
N PRO A 297 6.80 5.26 16.08
CA PRO A 297 7.19 6.60 15.67
C PRO A 297 8.38 6.54 14.70
N ASN A 298 8.59 7.63 13.95
CA ASN A 298 9.78 7.88 13.13
C ASN A 298 10.00 6.84 12.00
N PRO A 299 9.12 6.82 10.99
CA PRO A 299 9.34 6.06 9.75
C PRO A 299 10.59 6.53 8.98
N GLY A 300 10.94 7.81 9.08
CA GLY A 300 12.10 8.41 8.41
C GLY A 300 13.44 7.78 8.79
N LEU A 301 13.59 7.26 10.01
CA LEU A 301 14.79 6.55 10.45
C LEU A 301 15.00 5.26 9.65
N LEU A 302 13.94 4.49 9.48
CA LEU A 302 14.02 3.23 8.75
C LEU A 302 14.27 3.50 7.27
N LEU A 303 13.52 4.45 6.67
CA LEU A 303 13.72 4.90 5.29
C LEU A 303 15.17 5.35 5.03
N LEU A 304 15.74 6.19 5.88
CA LEU A 304 17.11 6.66 5.73
C LEU A 304 18.14 5.52 5.73
N VAL A 305 17.94 4.54 6.62
CA VAL A 305 18.87 3.42 6.77
C VAL A 305 18.75 2.42 5.62
N THR A 306 17.57 2.26 5.04
CA THR A 306 17.33 1.28 3.95
C THR A 306 17.56 1.86 2.55
N SER A 307 17.33 3.16 2.34
CA SER A 307 17.29 3.78 1.01
C SER A 307 18.55 4.61 0.66
N LEU A 308 19.66 4.40 1.38
CA LEU A 308 20.90 5.14 1.11
C LEU A 308 21.64 4.57 -0.12
N HIS A 309 21.90 5.43 -1.11
CA HIS A 309 22.70 5.10 -2.30
C HIS A 309 24.20 5.33 -2.08
N TRP A 310 25.03 4.48 -2.66
CA TRP A 310 26.48 4.46 -2.45
C TRP A 310 27.24 4.86 -3.72
N GLU A 311 28.27 5.67 -3.55
CA GLU A 311 29.25 5.93 -4.61
C GLU A 311 30.27 4.76 -4.69
N PRO A 312 30.99 4.61 -5.83
CA PRO A 312 31.99 3.55 -5.98
C PRO A 312 33.11 3.55 -4.93
N ASN A 313 33.34 4.68 -4.25
CA ASN A 313 34.32 4.81 -3.18
C ASN A 313 33.78 4.35 -1.80
N GLY A 314 32.53 3.91 -1.71
CA GLY A 314 31.87 3.49 -0.47
C GLY A 314 31.35 4.62 0.41
N GLU A 315 31.41 5.88 -0.06
CA GLU A 315 30.74 7.00 0.59
C GLU A 315 29.27 7.10 0.15
N PRO A 316 28.39 7.68 0.98
CA PRO A 316 27.01 7.89 0.59
C PRO A 316 26.91 8.99 -0.47
N THR A 317 25.97 8.82 -1.38
CA THR A 317 25.69 9.80 -2.43
C THR A 317 25.24 11.12 -1.80
N VAL A 318 25.76 12.23 -2.33
CA VAL A 318 25.38 13.59 -1.92
C VAL A 318 24.77 14.30 -3.13
N PRO A 319 23.43 14.37 -3.24
CA PRO A 319 22.79 15.03 -4.35
C PRO A 319 23.20 16.50 -4.46
N GLY A 320 23.58 16.92 -5.67
CA GLY A 320 24.21 18.22 -5.90
C GLY A 320 25.62 18.31 -5.31
N ASN A 321 25.76 18.84 -4.10
CA ASN A 321 27.02 18.86 -3.34
C ASN A 321 26.82 19.33 -1.89
N LEU A 322 27.84 19.12 -1.06
CA LEU A 322 27.85 19.51 0.36
C LEU A 322 27.62 21.02 0.61
N GLU A 323 28.14 21.89 -0.25
CA GLU A 323 27.98 23.34 -0.08
C GLU A 323 26.53 23.78 -0.30
N LEU A 324 25.85 23.17 -1.27
CA LEU A 324 24.42 23.38 -1.48
C LEU A 324 23.59 22.92 -0.28
N TRP A 325 23.89 21.75 0.30
CA TRP A 325 23.18 21.27 1.49
C TRP A 325 23.35 22.20 2.70
N LYS A 326 24.53 22.81 2.89
CA LYS A 326 24.72 23.87 3.90
C LYS A 326 23.77 25.05 3.67
N GLN A 327 23.53 25.42 2.41
CA GLN A 327 22.61 26.50 2.05
C GLN A 327 21.16 26.11 2.31
N ILE A 328 20.74 24.93 1.85
CA ILE A 328 19.37 24.40 2.03
C ILE A 328 19.00 24.37 3.52
N LEU A 329 19.84 23.77 4.36
CA LEU A 329 19.56 23.64 5.80
C LEU A 329 19.60 24.96 6.57
N ARG A 330 20.16 26.03 5.99
CA ARG A 330 20.19 27.38 6.58
C ARG A 330 19.05 28.28 6.11
N GLN A 331 18.22 27.86 5.14
CA GLN A 331 17.13 28.67 4.63
C GLN A 331 16.13 29.03 5.74
N LYS A 332 15.57 30.25 5.66
CA LYS A 332 14.70 30.82 6.70
C LYS A 332 13.37 30.08 6.85
N GLY A 333 12.93 29.34 5.83
CA GLY A 333 11.67 28.59 5.81
C GLY A 333 11.64 27.37 6.73
N TYR A 334 12.80 26.76 7.02
CA TYR A 334 12.83 25.62 7.92
C TYR A 334 12.71 26.02 9.40
N ALA A 335 11.95 25.22 10.15
CA ALA A 335 11.70 25.40 11.57
C ALA A 335 13.02 25.56 12.36
N LYS A 336 12.98 26.29 13.49
CA LYS A 336 14.16 26.52 14.36
C LYS A 336 14.89 25.22 14.71
N ILE A 337 14.16 24.10 14.80
CA ILE A 337 14.68 22.77 15.07
C ILE A 337 15.64 22.26 13.98
N VAL A 338 15.35 22.48 12.70
CA VAL A 338 16.21 22.09 11.58
C VAL A 338 17.54 22.84 11.63
N ARG A 339 17.49 24.15 11.86
CA ARG A 339 18.69 25.00 12.00
C ARG A 339 19.50 24.68 13.25
N TYR A 340 18.84 24.25 14.33
CA TYR A 340 19.51 23.77 15.54
C TYR A 340 20.31 22.49 15.24
N TRP A 341 19.69 21.53 14.54
CA TRP A 341 20.34 20.27 14.17
C TRP A 341 21.53 20.48 13.24
N ALA A 342 21.38 21.30 12.20
CA ALA A 342 22.47 21.61 11.27
C ALA A 342 23.67 22.30 11.95
N LYS A 343 23.43 23.12 12.99
CA LYS A 343 24.51 23.71 13.80
C LYS A 343 25.18 22.71 14.73
N ARG A 344 24.43 21.74 15.26
CA ARG A 344 24.93 20.80 16.26
C ARG A 344 25.86 19.74 15.66
N THR A 345 25.59 19.31 14.44
CA THR A 345 26.38 18.28 13.74
C THR A 345 27.61 18.85 13.04
N ASP A 346 27.90 20.15 13.20
CA ASP A 346 28.87 20.89 12.39
C ASP A 346 28.66 20.64 10.88
N CYS A 347 27.41 20.40 10.46
CA CYS A 347 27.08 20.08 9.08
C CYS A 347 27.48 21.23 8.16
N CYS A 348 27.94 20.98 6.93
CA CYS A 348 28.00 19.73 6.20
C CYS A 348 29.37 19.66 5.48
N ASN A 349 30.44 19.40 6.23
CA ASN A 349 31.79 19.40 5.67
C ASN A 349 32.24 18.01 5.18
N SER A 350 31.46 16.97 5.46
CA SER A 350 31.64 15.62 4.93
C SER A 350 30.29 14.93 4.70
N PRO A 351 30.24 13.86 3.88
CA PRO A 351 29.03 13.06 3.70
C PRO A 351 28.52 12.46 5.02
N ASP A 352 29.40 11.96 5.89
CA ASP A 352 29.06 11.48 7.23
C ASP A 352 28.32 12.54 8.07
N GLN A 353 28.74 13.81 8.02
CA GLN A 353 28.05 14.89 8.76
C GLN A 353 26.67 15.23 8.19
N LEU A 354 26.51 15.13 6.87
CA LEU A 354 25.19 15.29 6.24
C LEU A 354 24.24 14.17 6.65
N VAL A 355 24.69 12.91 6.57
CA VAL A 355 23.91 11.75 6.99
C VAL A 355 23.57 11.81 8.47
N ALA A 356 24.52 12.20 9.34
CA ALA A 356 24.23 12.43 10.76
C ALA A 356 23.14 13.48 10.97
N THR A 357 23.11 14.53 10.14
CA THR A 357 22.05 15.54 10.20
C THR A 357 20.69 14.95 9.80
N MET A 358 20.65 14.09 8.78
CA MET A 358 19.44 13.34 8.40
C MET A 358 18.93 12.42 9.51
N PHE A 359 19.81 11.77 10.27
CA PHE A 359 19.40 11.03 11.48
C PHE A 359 18.71 11.93 12.52
N GLY A 360 19.24 13.14 12.77
CA GLY A 360 18.60 14.10 13.67
C GLY A 360 17.24 14.59 13.15
N LEU A 361 17.11 14.77 11.83
CA LEU A 361 15.89 15.21 11.18
C LEU A 361 14.83 14.11 11.04
N SER A 362 15.21 12.83 11.03
CA SER A 362 14.27 11.70 11.00
C SER A 362 13.23 11.77 12.12
N ARG A 363 13.58 12.38 13.26
CA ARG A 363 12.65 12.55 14.39
C ARG A 363 11.54 13.56 14.16
N LEU A 364 11.58 14.30 13.05
CA LEU A 364 10.53 15.23 12.67
C LEU A 364 9.51 14.48 11.84
N ASP A 365 8.23 14.62 12.22
CA ASP A 365 7.12 14.09 11.45
C ASP A 365 6.73 15.12 10.39
N THR A 366 7.35 15.03 9.21
CA THR A 366 7.13 15.97 8.09
C THR A 366 7.07 15.22 6.77
N GLU A 367 6.12 15.57 5.91
CA GLU A 367 6.00 14.97 4.57
C GLU A 367 6.91 15.66 3.53
N HIS A 368 7.39 16.87 3.83
CA HIS A 368 8.14 17.71 2.89
C HIS A 368 9.42 18.31 3.52
N GLY A 369 9.98 17.64 4.54
CA GLY A 369 11.17 18.10 5.24
C GLY A 369 12.48 17.86 4.47
N PRO A 370 13.63 18.27 5.04
CA PRO A 370 14.92 18.07 4.39
C PRO A 370 15.33 16.59 4.25
N LEU A 371 14.81 15.69 5.10
CA LEU A 371 15.05 14.26 4.96
C LEU A 371 14.33 13.73 3.71
N GLU A 372 13.07 14.09 3.54
CA GLU A 372 12.25 13.68 2.41
C GLU A 372 12.83 14.23 1.10
N LEU A 373 13.34 15.47 1.14
CA LEU A 373 14.09 16.06 0.03
C LEU A 373 15.40 15.30 -0.27
N TYR A 374 16.18 14.92 0.76
CA TYR A 374 17.43 14.17 0.57
C TYR A 374 17.17 12.81 -0.06
N LEU A 375 16.17 12.07 0.44
CA LEU A 375 15.77 10.79 -0.11
C LEU A 375 15.28 10.94 -1.56
N SER A 376 14.40 11.90 -1.82
CA SER A 376 13.88 12.15 -3.17
C SER A 376 15.01 12.47 -4.15
N LEU A 377 15.87 13.45 -3.84
CA LEU A 377 16.98 13.82 -4.73
C LEU A 377 17.98 12.68 -4.94
N SER A 378 18.16 11.79 -3.96
CA SER A 378 19.02 10.62 -4.11
C SER A 378 18.45 9.63 -5.11
N GLU A 379 17.13 9.39 -5.09
CA GLU A 379 16.45 8.54 -6.08
C GLU A 379 16.43 9.16 -7.48
N LEU A 380 16.24 10.47 -7.59
CA LEU A 380 16.30 11.17 -8.88
C LEU A 380 17.64 10.97 -9.60
N ASP A 381 18.75 10.85 -8.85
CA ASP A 381 20.10 10.62 -9.38
C ASP A 381 20.50 9.13 -9.47
N ALA A 382 19.74 8.22 -8.85
CA ALA A 382 20.13 6.82 -8.68
C ALA A 382 20.29 6.08 -10.02
N GLU A 383 19.36 6.30 -10.96
CA GLU A 383 19.41 5.68 -12.30
C GLU A 383 20.17 6.53 -13.33
N ARG A 384 20.67 7.71 -12.94
CA ARG A 384 21.40 8.60 -13.85
C ARG A 384 22.88 8.23 -13.88
N SER A 385 23.46 8.18 -15.08
CA SER A 385 24.91 8.08 -15.22
C SER A 385 25.60 9.30 -14.57
N ALA A 386 26.85 9.14 -14.12
CA ALA A 386 27.57 10.21 -13.42
C ALA A 386 27.61 11.55 -14.20
N SER A 387 27.61 11.50 -15.54
CA SER A 387 27.57 12.69 -16.41
C SER A 387 26.17 13.30 -16.60
N GLN A 388 25.12 12.56 -16.25
CA GLN A 388 23.70 12.96 -16.40
C GLN A 388 23.04 13.29 -15.06
N ARG A 389 23.76 13.15 -13.94
CA ARG A 389 23.29 13.57 -12.62
C ARG A 389 22.94 15.05 -12.57
N LEU A 390 21.97 15.39 -11.73
CA LEU A 390 21.43 16.74 -11.65
C LEU A 390 22.49 17.76 -11.24
N THR A 391 22.48 18.90 -11.93
CA THR A 391 23.37 20.01 -11.59
C THR A 391 22.99 20.62 -10.23
N PRO A 392 23.96 21.21 -9.49
CA PRO A 392 23.65 21.91 -8.25
C PRO A 392 22.60 23.03 -8.40
N GLN A 393 22.49 23.64 -9.59
CA GLN A 393 21.46 24.63 -9.90
C GLN A 393 20.06 24.02 -9.91
N THR A 394 19.88 22.89 -10.58
CA THR A 394 18.61 22.15 -10.63
C THR A 394 18.22 21.62 -9.27
N VAL A 395 19.18 21.05 -8.52
CA VAL A 395 18.93 20.60 -7.14
C VAL A 395 18.47 21.76 -6.25
N ARG A 396 19.07 22.95 -6.39
CA ARG A 396 18.62 24.15 -5.67
C ARG A 396 17.20 24.56 -6.05
N LEU A 397 16.84 24.48 -7.33
CA LEU A 397 15.50 24.79 -7.82
C LEU A 397 14.47 23.84 -7.20
N LEU A 398 14.69 22.54 -7.29
CA LEU A 398 13.82 21.51 -6.70
C LEU A 398 13.68 21.70 -5.20
N ALA A 399 14.79 21.90 -4.48
CA ALA A 399 14.78 22.14 -3.03
C ALA A 399 13.91 23.37 -2.65
N SER A 400 13.97 24.45 -3.44
CA SER A 400 13.19 25.66 -3.18
C SER A 400 11.68 25.51 -3.41
N LYS A 401 11.26 24.45 -4.12
CA LYS A 401 9.88 24.19 -4.52
C LYS A 401 9.31 22.89 -3.98
N PHE A 402 10.08 22.17 -3.15
CA PHE A 402 9.75 20.83 -2.71
C PHE A 402 8.42 20.74 -1.95
N GLU A 403 8.17 21.64 -0.99
CA GLU A 403 6.91 21.68 -0.23
C GLU A 403 5.67 21.83 -1.12
N GLN A 404 5.80 22.50 -2.27
CA GLN A 404 4.69 22.75 -3.17
C GLN A 404 4.53 21.63 -4.21
N PHE A 405 5.62 21.09 -4.73
CA PHE A 405 5.61 20.24 -5.94
C PHE A 405 6.23 18.85 -5.74
N SER A 406 6.48 18.38 -4.51
CA SER A 406 7.20 17.12 -4.25
C SER A 406 6.64 15.91 -5.00
N ASN A 407 5.32 15.74 -5.03
CA ASN A 407 4.71 14.58 -5.70
C ASN A 407 4.85 14.65 -7.23
N GLN A 408 4.95 15.87 -7.78
CA GLN A 408 5.18 16.10 -9.21
C GLN A 408 6.60 15.72 -9.63
N PHE A 409 7.56 15.72 -8.71
CA PHE A 409 8.96 15.40 -9.01
C PHE A 409 9.23 13.90 -9.16
N LEU A 410 8.29 13.03 -8.77
CA LEU A 410 8.42 11.57 -8.92
C LEU A 410 8.59 11.15 -10.38
N ILE A 411 8.08 11.94 -11.33
CA ILE A 411 8.27 11.70 -12.77
C ILE A 411 9.75 11.70 -13.18
N PHE A 412 10.62 12.42 -12.46
CA PHE A 412 12.04 12.52 -12.82
C PHE A 412 12.89 11.37 -12.28
N SER A 413 12.40 10.66 -11.25
CA SER A 413 12.97 9.38 -10.81
C SER A 413 12.55 8.26 -11.76
N GLU A 414 11.30 8.31 -12.23
CA GLU A 414 10.76 7.31 -13.15
C GLU A 414 11.33 7.42 -14.57
N PHE A 415 11.54 8.64 -15.06
CA PHE A 415 12.10 8.91 -16.38
C PHE A 415 13.44 9.68 -16.24
N PRO A 416 14.55 9.00 -15.92
CA PRO A 416 15.85 9.63 -15.69
C PRO A 416 16.43 10.32 -16.94
N ASP A 417 15.90 10.02 -18.13
CA ASP A 417 16.28 10.69 -19.39
C ASP A 417 15.82 12.16 -19.45
N LEU A 418 14.86 12.57 -18.60
CA LEU A 418 14.46 13.97 -18.49
C LEU A 418 15.57 14.77 -17.81
N ASN A 419 16.24 15.64 -18.57
CA ASN A 419 17.43 16.37 -18.12
C ASN A 419 17.12 17.65 -17.32
N ASP A 420 18.17 18.34 -16.86
CA ASP A 420 18.07 19.61 -16.11
C ASP A 420 17.16 20.64 -16.79
N ALA A 421 17.23 20.76 -18.13
CA ALA A 421 16.42 21.72 -18.88
C ALA A 421 14.92 21.35 -18.85
N SER A 422 14.59 20.07 -18.95
CA SER A 422 13.23 19.54 -18.82
C SER A 422 12.67 19.78 -17.41
N ILE A 423 13.48 19.57 -16.38
CA ILE A 423 13.10 19.81 -14.98
C ILE A 423 12.84 21.29 -14.74
N GLN A 424 13.77 22.16 -15.15
CA GLN A 424 13.62 23.60 -15.01
C GLN A 424 12.35 24.09 -15.71
N ARG A 425 12.14 23.66 -16.96
CA ARG A 425 10.98 24.06 -17.75
C ARG A 425 9.67 23.63 -17.10
N PHE A 426 9.63 22.42 -16.53
CA PHE A 426 8.44 21.93 -15.85
C PHE A 426 8.11 22.76 -14.61
N VAL A 427 9.09 23.05 -13.75
CA VAL A 427 8.88 23.92 -12.59
C VAL A 427 8.38 25.31 -12.99
N GLU A 428 8.94 25.90 -14.06
CA GLU A 428 8.46 27.18 -14.60
C GLU A 428 7.00 27.12 -15.08
N VAL A 429 6.60 26.01 -15.72
CA VAL A 429 5.22 25.79 -16.18
C VAL A 429 4.26 25.63 -15.00
N LEU A 430 4.62 24.83 -13.98
CA LEU A 430 3.80 24.68 -12.77
C LEU A 430 3.57 26.04 -12.08
N GLU A 431 4.63 26.85 -11.94
CA GLU A 431 4.50 28.21 -11.40
C GLU A 431 3.63 29.12 -12.27
N ALA A 432 3.72 29.03 -13.60
CA ALA A 432 2.91 29.84 -14.49
C ALA A 432 1.43 29.53 -14.34
N VAL A 433 1.08 28.24 -14.25
CA VAL A 433 -0.30 27.78 -14.01
C VAL A 433 -0.78 28.21 -12.61
N ASP A 434 0.05 28.03 -11.58
CA ASP A 434 -0.31 28.38 -10.19
C ASP A 434 -0.61 29.87 -9.99
N ARG A 435 0.05 30.74 -10.78
CA ARG A 435 -0.15 32.20 -10.78
C ARG A 435 -1.42 32.67 -11.50
N ILE A 436 -2.19 31.80 -12.15
CA ILE A 436 -3.46 32.17 -12.79
C ILE A 436 -4.45 32.67 -11.71
N PRO A 437 -4.90 33.95 -11.73
CA PRO A 437 -5.70 34.51 -10.63
C PRO A 437 -7.13 33.95 -10.55
N ASN A 438 -7.71 33.59 -11.70
CA ASN A 438 -9.05 33.02 -11.76
C ASN A 438 -8.98 31.53 -11.41
N LEU A 439 -9.54 31.15 -10.24
CA LEU A 439 -9.44 29.79 -9.71
C LEU A 439 -10.01 28.73 -10.64
N THR A 440 -11.14 29.00 -11.30
CA THR A 440 -11.73 28.08 -12.28
C THR A 440 -10.83 27.90 -13.49
N MET A 441 -10.28 29.00 -14.03
CA MET A 441 -9.34 28.93 -15.14
C MET A 441 -8.05 28.20 -14.75
N ARG A 442 -7.55 28.44 -13.53
CA ARG A 442 -6.40 27.73 -12.97
C ARG A 442 -6.67 26.23 -12.87
N GLY A 443 -7.81 25.85 -12.30
CA GLY A 443 -8.22 24.45 -12.18
C GLY A 443 -8.34 23.75 -13.54
N ASN A 444 -8.89 24.44 -14.54
CA ASN A 444 -8.95 23.91 -15.90
C ASN A 444 -7.55 23.77 -16.54
N ALA A 445 -6.69 24.79 -16.41
CA ALA A 445 -5.33 24.75 -16.93
C ALA A 445 -4.51 23.63 -16.28
N MET A 446 -4.62 23.49 -14.96
CA MET A 446 -3.97 22.42 -14.19
C MET A 446 -4.49 21.04 -14.61
N GLY A 447 -5.82 20.85 -14.70
CA GLY A 447 -6.39 19.57 -15.11
C GLY A 447 -5.98 19.14 -16.53
N ILE A 448 -5.90 20.09 -17.47
CA ILE A 448 -5.43 19.81 -18.83
C ILE A 448 -3.92 19.50 -18.85
N LEU A 449 -3.11 20.26 -18.12
CA LEU A 449 -1.67 20.00 -18.03
C LEU A 449 -1.40 18.62 -17.44
N GLU A 450 -1.97 18.32 -16.28
CA GLU A 450 -1.77 17.05 -15.56
C GLU A 450 -2.30 15.86 -16.38
N SER A 451 -3.45 16.00 -17.03
CA SER A 451 -4.00 14.91 -17.86
C SER A 451 -3.17 14.64 -19.11
N THR A 452 -2.65 15.67 -19.78
CA THR A 452 -1.76 15.49 -20.93
C THR A 452 -0.39 14.94 -20.53
N VAL A 453 0.16 15.37 -19.38
CA VAL A 453 1.34 14.75 -18.75
C VAL A 453 1.08 13.28 -18.42
N GLY A 454 -0.09 12.96 -17.85
CA GLY A 454 -0.47 11.59 -17.53
C GLY A 454 -0.59 10.69 -18.77
N LEU A 455 -1.19 11.19 -19.86
CA LEU A 455 -1.22 10.48 -21.14
C LEU A 455 0.19 10.23 -21.68
N TRP A 456 1.09 11.22 -21.62
CA TRP A 456 2.49 11.05 -22.00
C TRP A 456 3.19 10.00 -21.14
N GLN A 457 2.99 10.01 -19.81
CA GLN A 457 3.58 9.02 -18.90
C GLN A 457 3.08 7.60 -19.23
N ILE A 458 1.79 7.43 -19.49
CA ILE A 458 1.20 6.15 -19.86
C ILE A 458 1.85 5.61 -21.14
N LEU A 459 1.95 6.41 -22.20
CA LEU A 459 2.54 5.97 -23.47
C LEU A 459 4.05 5.75 -23.38
N ALA A 460 4.75 6.51 -22.53
CA ALA A 460 6.17 6.31 -22.25
C ALA A 460 6.42 4.99 -21.51
N ARG A 461 5.65 4.68 -20.45
CA ARG A 461 5.72 3.40 -19.72
C ARG A 461 5.46 2.20 -20.62
N GLN A 462 4.53 2.33 -21.56
CA GLN A 462 4.18 1.27 -22.51
C GLN A 462 5.19 1.13 -23.67
N GLY A 463 6.23 1.97 -23.71
CA GLY A 463 7.24 1.96 -24.77
C GLY A 463 6.74 2.46 -26.12
N GLN A 464 5.54 3.06 -26.18
CA GLN A 464 4.97 3.63 -27.39
C GLN A 464 5.62 4.97 -27.75
N ILE A 465 6.16 5.70 -26.75
CA ILE A 465 7.10 6.79 -26.99
C ILE A 465 8.53 6.23 -26.89
N PRO A 466 9.35 6.28 -27.96
CA PRO A 466 10.72 5.78 -27.91
C PRO A 466 11.58 6.53 -26.87
N ASN A 467 12.47 5.82 -26.17
CA ASN A 467 13.35 6.41 -25.15
C ASN A 467 14.11 7.65 -25.64
N SER A 468 14.60 7.63 -26.88
CA SER A 468 15.30 8.76 -27.50
C SER A 468 14.44 10.02 -27.69
N MET A 469 13.12 9.87 -27.70
CA MET A 469 12.15 10.97 -27.86
C MET A 469 11.62 11.48 -26.52
N LEU A 470 11.87 10.81 -25.39
CA LEU A 470 11.26 11.15 -24.10
C LEU A 470 11.53 12.61 -23.72
N ASN A 471 12.80 13.02 -23.68
CA ASN A 471 13.16 14.37 -23.27
C ASN A 471 12.63 15.47 -24.21
N GLU A 472 12.69 15.25 -25.53
CA GLU A 472 12.22 16.25 -26.51
C GLU A 472 10.69 16.36 -26.53
N SER A 473 9.99 15.24 -26.54
CA SER A 473 8.52 15.20 -26.53
C SER A 473 7.95 15.80 -25.25
N TRP A 474 8.57 15.52 -24.10
CA TRP A 474 8.25 16.15 -22.81
C TRP A 474 8.32 17.67 -22.89
N GLN A 475 9.43 18.22 -23.39
CA GLN A 475 9.59 19.68 -23.48
C GLN A 475 8.55 20.32 -24.40
N ARG A 476 8.24 19.68 -25.54
CA ARG A 476 7.23 20.17 -26.49
C ARG A 476 5.83 20.16 -25.89
N LEU A 477 5.48 19.08 -25.19
CA LEU A 477 4.21 18.89 -24.52
C LEU A 477 3.87 20.02 -23.54
N ILE A 478 4.79 20.34 -22.63
CA ILE A 478 4.51 21.29 -21.53
C ILE A 478 4.72 22.76 -21.94
N SER A 479 5.48 23.00 -23.01
CA SER A 479 5.88 24.35 -23.42
C SER A 479 4.74 25.35 -23.65
N PRO A 480 3.58 24.96 -24.21
CA PRO A 480 2.43 25.84 -24.41
C PRO A 480 1.93 26.51 -23.11
N PHE A 481 2.04 25.85 -21.96
CA PHE A 481 1.54 26.34 -20.68
C PHE A 481 2.42 27.42 -20.02
N GLY A 482 3.65 27.60 -20.49
CA GLY A 482 4.59 28.58 -19.92
C GLY A 482 4.34 30.04 -20.30
N LYS A 483 3.17 30.38 -20.87
CA LYS A 483 2.79 31.73 -21.32
C LYS A 483 1.59 32.25 -20.52
N ASN A 484 1.34 33.56 -20.55
CA ASN A 484 0.08 34.10 -20.01
C ASN A 484 -1.08 33.62 -20.88
N LEU A 485 -1.90 32.72 -20.34
CA LEU A 485 -3.04 32.12 -21.04
C LEU A 485 -4.32 32.93 -20.81
N ALA A 486 -5.09 33.17 -21.87
CA ALA A 486 -6.52 33.48 -21.84
C ALA A 486 -7.35 32.21 -22.12
N ALA A 487 -8.65 32.21 -21.79
CA ALA A 487 -9.49 31.00 -21.91
C ALA A 487 -9.51 30.40 -23.33
N ALA A 488 -9.65 31.22 -24.37
CA ALA A 488 -9.59 30.73 -25.76
C ALA A 488 -8.20 30.19 -26.15
N GLN A 489 -7.12 30.74 -25.58
CA GLN A 489 -5.76 30.25 -25.78
C GLN A 489 -5.54 28.92 -25.04
N LEU A 490 -6.23 28.68 -23.93
CA LEU A 490 -6.15 27.42 -23.20
C LEU A 490 -6.75 26.25 -24.00
N PHE A 491 -7.80 26.48 -24.80
CA PHE A 491 -8.30 25.48 -25.76
C PHE A 491 -7.26 25.14 -26.84
N ASP A 492 -6.62 26.16 -27.44
CA ASP A 492 -5.57 25.92 -28.42
C ASP A 492 -4.36 25.21 -27.77
N THR A 493 -4.00 25.59 -26.54
CA THR A 493 -2.95 24.96 -25.72
C THR A 493 -3.25 23.49 -25.45
N SER A 494 -4.49 23.14 -25.09
CA SER A 494 -4.88 21.75 -24.82
C SER A 494 -4.77 20.89 -26.07
N ARG A 495 -5.26 21.40 -27.21
CA ARG A 495 -5.14 20.71 -28.49
C ARG A 495 -3.67 20.51 -28.85
N ASP A 496 -2.88 21.59 -28.87
CA ASP A 496 -1.49 21.53 -29.32
C ASP A 496 -0.64 20.60 -28.43
N SER A 497 -0.90 20.58 -27.12
CA SER A 497 -0.22 19.66 -26.18
C SER A 497 -0.56 18.20 -26.46
N LEU A 498 -1.85 17.88 -26.68
CA LEU A 498 -2.28 16.54 -27.08
C LEU A 498 -1.65 16.10 -28.42
N ARG A 499 -1.58 17.00 -29.41
CA ARG A 499 -0.97 16.71 -30.71
C ARG A 499 0.50 16.32 -30.57
N GLU A 500 1.24 16.94 -29.65
CA GLU A 500 2.63 16.57 -29.37
C GLU A 500 2.74 15.19 -28.70
N VAL A 501 1.80 14.80 -27.82
CA VAL A 501 1.73 13.43 -27.29
C VAL A 501 1.51 12.42 -28.41
N LEU A 502 0.49 12.65 -29.26
CA LEU A 502 0.16 11.74 -30.36
C LEU A 502 1.28 11.64 -31.38
N LYS A 503 1.93 12.76 -31.71
CA LYS A 503 3.06 12.80 -32.63
C LYS A 503 4.26 12.02 -32.08
N ALA A 504 4.52 12.11 -30.77
CA ALA A 504 5.60 11.35 -30.14
C ALA A 504 5.34 9.83 -30.16
N ALA A 505 4.09 9.41 -29.97
CA ALA A 505 3.72 8.00 -29.91
C ALA A 505 3.46 7.35 -31.30
N THR A 506 2.90 8.11 -32.25
CA THR A 506 2.41 7.56 -33.53
C THR A 506 3.09 8.15 -34.77
N GLY A 507 3.87 9.24 -34.60
CA GLY A 507 4.39 10.04 -35.71
C GLY A 507 3.35 10.95 -36.37
N LYS A 508 2.07 10.86 -35.99
CA LYS A 508 0.97 11.68 -36.51
C LYS A 508 0.47 12.63 -35.43
N PRO A 509 0.22 13.92 -35.75
CA PRO A 509 -0.23 14.89 -34.77
C PRO A 509 -1.71 14.79 -34.42
N ASP A 510 -2.51 14.08 -35.22
CA ASP A 510 -3.97 14.03 -35.09
C ASP A 510 -4.42 12.55 -35.02
N GLY A 511 -5.47 12.28 -34.25
CA GLY A 511 -6.11 10.97 -34.14
C GLY A 511 -7.49 11.08 -33.44
N SER A 512 -8.36 10.11 -33.69
CA SER A 512 -9.71 10.08 -33.09
C SER A 512 -9.70 9.69 -31.62
N GLN A 513 -10.82 9.89 -30.90
CA GLN A 513 -10.93 9.41 -29.53
C GLN A 513 -10.70 7.89 -29.43
N ASP A 514 -11.26 7.11 -30.37
CA ASP A 514 -11.09 5.65 -30.41
C ASP A 514 -9.62 5.26 -30.65
N GLU A 515 -8.90 5.98 -31.53
CA GLU A 515 -7.46 5.75 -31.73
C GLU A 515 -6.65 6.06 -30.46
N ILE A 516 -7.06 7.06 -29.66
CA ILE A 516 -6.44 7.35 -28.36
C ILE A 516 -6.75 6.24 -27.35
N ILE A 517 -7.98 5.74 -27.31
CA ILE A 517 -8.37 4.61 -26.44
C ILE A 517 -7.56 3.36 -26.81
N ASP A 518 -7.39 3.08 -28.10
CA ASP A 518 -6.56 1.98 -28.59
C ASP A 518 -5.09 2.13 -28.16
N LEU A 519 -4.54 3.35 -28.20
CA LEU A 519 -3.19 3.62 -27.69
C LEU A 519 -3.07 3.38 -26.19
N LEU A 520 -4.08 3.82 -25.41
CA LEU A 520 -4.10 3.62 -23.96
C LEU A 520 -4.26 2.16 -23.56
N ALA A 521 -5.00 1.37 -24.34
CA ALA A 521 -5.15 -0.06 -24.11
C ALA A 521 -3.84 -0.81 -24.23
N GLY A 522 -2.95 -0.38 -25.14
CA GLY A 522 -1.57 -0.81 -25.21
C GLY A 522 -0.99 -0.88 -26.61
N PRO A 523 0.28 -1.32 -26.75
CA PRO A 523 0.93 -1.42 -28.04
C PRO A 523 0.25 -2.47 -28.93
N PRO A 524 0.31 -2.32 -30.27
CA PRO A 524 -0.34 -3.23 -31.21
C PRO A 524 0.04 -4.69 -31.02
N GLN A 525 -0.96 -5.57 -31.03
CA GLN A 525 -0.78 -7.01 -30.81
C GLN A 525 -0.95 -7.81 -32.10
N THR A 526 -0.06 -8.79 -32.32
CA THR A 526 -0.06 -9.64 -33.54
C THR A 526 -0.74 -10.98 -33.35
N THR A 527 -0.85 -11.47 -32.11
CA THR A 527 -1.48 -12.76 -31.81
C THR A 527 -3.00 -12.60 -31.61
N PRO A 528 -3.83 -13.61 -31.94
CA PRO A 528 -5.27 -13.54 -31.70
C PRO A 528 -5.64 -13.30 -30.24
N ALA A 529 -4.93 -13.95 -29.31
CA ALA A 529 -5.10 -13.75 -27.88
C ALA A 529 -4.74 -12.31 -27.46
N GLY A 530 -3.60 -11.79 -27.95
CA GLY A 530 -3.19 -10.42 -27.67
C GLY A 530 -4.18 -9.38 -28.21
N GLN A 531 -4.68 -9.58 -29.44
CA GLN A 531 -5.72 -8.71 -30.03
C GLN A 531 -7.02 -8.74 -29.24
N GLN A 532 -7.41 -9.91 -28.72
CA GLN A 532 -8.61 -10.01 -27.87
C GLN A 532 -8.42 -9.25 -26.55
N VAL A 533 -7.31 -9.47 -25.85
CA VAL A 533 -7.04 -8.77 -24.57
C VAL A 533 -6.92 -7.27 -24.78
N HIS A 534 -6.27 -6.83 -25.87
CA HIS A 534 -6.18 -5.41 -26.22
C HIS A 534 -7.58 -4.80 -26.44
N ARG A 535 -8.45 -5.45 -27.23
CA ARG A 535 -9.85 -5.02 -27.39
C ARG A 535 -10.63 -5.00 -26.08
N ASP A 536 -10.46 -6.00 -25.21
CA ASP A 536 -11.13 -6.04 -23.91
C ASP A 536 -10.72 -4.83 -23.04
N VAL A 537 -9.43 -4.48 -23.03
CA VAL A 537 -8.93 -3.30 -22.30
C VAL A 537 -9.42 -2.00 -22.93
N ALA A 538 -9.41 -1.87 -24.25
CA ALA A 538 -9.92 -0.70 -24.97
C ALA A 538 -11.41 -0.47 -24.69
N ASN A 539 -12.23 -1.52 -24.79
CA ASN A 539 -13.66 -1.47 -24.48
C ASN A 539 -13.92 -1.05 -23.03
N ARG A 540 -13.09 -1.52 -22.09
CA ARG A 540 -13.18 -1.14 -20.68
C ARG A 540 -12.90 0.35 -20.49
N ILE A 541 -11.84 0.88 -21.10
CA ILE A 541 -11.52 2.32 -21.08
C ILE A 541 -12.69 3.14 -21.66
N GLY A 542 -13.21 2.75 -22.83
CA GLY A 542 -14.36 3.41 -23.45
C GLY A 542 -15.60 3.41 -22.56
N SER A 543 -15.91 2.28 -21.91
CA SER A 543 -17.06 2.15 -21.03
C SER A 543 -17.03 3.10 -19.83
N VAL A 544 -15.84 3.45 -19.32
CA VAL A 544 -15.71 4.46 -18.25
C VAL A 544 -16.08 5.86 -18.77
N LEU A 545 -15.64 6.22 -19.99
CA LEU A 545 -16.01 7.52 -20.58
C LEU A 545 -17.53 7.62 -20.79
N ASP A 546 -18.15 6.53 -21.23
CA ASP A 546 -19.60 6.41 -21.41
C ASP A 546 -20.35 6.49 -20.06
N GLY A 547 -19.88 5.77 -19.05
CA GLY A 547 -20.45 5.80 -17.68
C GLY A 547 -20.35 7.18 -17.04
N GLN A 548 -19.25 7.89 -17.32
CA GLN A 548 -19.07 9.30 -16.94
C GLN A 548 -19.83 10.28 -17.88
N ARG A 549 -20.45 9.79 -18.96
CA ARG A 549 -21.16 10.59 -19.98
C ARG A 549 -20.32 11.72 -20.57
N LEU A 550 -19.01 11.54 -20.72
CA LEU A 550 -18.11 12.60 -21.17
C LEU A 550 -18.34 12.92 -22.65
N VAL A 551 -18.25 14.20 -23.02
CA VAL A 551 -18.39 14.60 -24.43
C VAL A 551 -17.18 14.11 -25.19
N SER A 552 -17.37 13.51 -26.37
CA SER A 552 -16.26 12.95 -27.12
C SER A 552 -15.23 14.02 -27.50
N LEU A 553 -13.95 13.63 -27.51
CA LEU A 553 -12.87 14.53 -27.92
C LEU A 553 -13.01 14.94 -29.39
N ASP A 554 -13.51 14.04 -30.24
CA ASP A 554 -13.80 14.31 -31.65
C ASP A 554 -14.83 15.44 -31.80
N THR A 555 -15.93 15.38 -31.04
CA THR A 555 -16.94 16.44 -30.98
C THR A 555 -16.34 17.76 -30.52
N LEU A 556 -15.54 17.74 -29.43
CA LEU A 556 -14.96 18.95 -28.85
C LEU A 556 -13.96 19.63 -29.78
N LEU A 557 -13.10 18.86 -30.44
CA LEU A 557 -12.11 19.37 -31.40
C LEU A 557 -12.80 19.88 -32.66
N ALA A 558 -13.74 19.12 -33.24
CA ALA A 558 -14.50 19.53 -34.42
C ALA A 558 -15.30 20.83 -34.17
N LEU A 559 -15.93 20.94 -33.00
CA LEU A 559 -16.68 22.14 -32.61
C LEU A 559 -15.74 23.35 -32.44
N GLY A 560 -14.58 23.16 -31.83
CA GLY A 560 -13.57 24.22 -31.67
C GLY A 560 -12.98 24.70 -33.00
N GLU A 561 -12.69 23.79 -33.93
CA GLU A 561 -12.23 24.12 -35.28
C GLU A 561 -13.33 24.82 -36.09
N GLY A 562 -14.56 24.31 -36.01
CA GLY A 562 -15.72 24.89 -36.65
C GLY A 562 -16.01 26.33 -36.20
N LEU A 563 -15.98 26.59 -34.89
CA LEU A 563 -16.13 27.95 -34.35
C LEU A 563 -15.05 28.92 -34.87
N ASN A 564 -13.81 28.45 -35.03
CA ASN A 564 -12.73 29.25 -35.60
C ASN A 564 -12.93 29.49 -37.11
N ALA A 565 -13.38 28.47 -37.85
CA ALA A 565 -13.66 28.58 -39.28
C ALA A 565 -14.81 29.56 -39.56
N VAL A 566 -15.90 29.49 -38.79
CA VAL A 566 -17.00 30.45 -38.83
C VAL A 566 -16.51 31.87 -38.50
N ALA A 567 -15.71 32.04 -37.45
CA ALA A 567 -15.15 33.34 -37.10
C ALA A 567 -14.28 33.93 -38.23
N GLN A 568 -13.69 33.08 -39.07
CA GLN A 568 -12.91 33.48 -40.25
C GLN A 568 -13.75 33.60 -41.55
N GLY A 569 -15.07 33.37 -41.49
CA GLY A 569 -15.96 33.38 -42.64
C GLY A 569 -15.77 32.20 -43.60
N LYS A 570 -15.23 31.07 -43.13
CA LYS A 570 -14.84 29.89 -43.94
C LYS A 570 -15.83 28.72 -43.85
N ALA A 571 -16.84 28.76 -42.99
CA ALA A 571 -17.81 27.67 -42.77
C ALA A 571 -19.20 28.21 -42.44
N GLU A 572 -20.24 27.39 -42.63
CA GLU A 572 -21.64 27.71 -42.29
C GLU A 572 -22.00 27.31 -40.85
N ASP A 573 -22.69 28.20 -40.12
CA ASP A 573 -23.12 28.05 -38.73
C ASP A 573 -23.97 26.80 -38.45
N SER A 574 -24.77 26.37 -39.44
CA SER A 574 -25.76 25.29 -39.29
C SER A 574 -25.13 23.92 -39.01
N SER A 575 -23.90 23.70 -39.51
CA SER A 575 -23.14 22.46 -39.35
C SER A 575 -22.67 22.19 -37.91
N LEU A 576 -22.60 23.23 -37.07
CA LEU A 576 -22.13 23.16 -35.69
C LEU A 576 -23.24 22.87 -34.67
N LEU A 577 -24.51 23.02 -35.07
CA LEU A 577 -25.65 22.88 -34.17
C LEU A 577 -25.79 21.47 -33.56
N PRO A 578 -25.58 20.36 -34.29
CA PRO A 578 -25.62 19.01 -33.71
C PRO A 578 -24.52 18.82 -32.66
N LEU A 579 -23.27 19.16 -32.99
CA LEU A 579 -22.11 19.04 -32.08
C LEU A 579 -22.28 19.89 -30.82
N ALA A 580 -22.84 21.10 -30.95
CA ALA A 580 -23.12 21.97 -29.81
C ALA A 580 -24.26 21.45 -28.90
N ALA A 581 -25.16 20.61 -29.42
CA ALA A 581 -26.23 19.98 -28.64
C ALA A 581 -25.71 18.85 -27.76
N GLU A 582 -24.66 18.13 -28.20
CA GLU A 582 -24.02 17.05 -27.41
C GLU A 582 -23.42 17.55 -26.08
N LEU A 583 -23.10 18.85 -25.97
CA LEU A 583 -22.66 19.46 -24.71
C LEU A 583 -23.73 19.43 -23.60
N GLN A 584 -24.99 19.16 -23.94
CA GLN A 584 -26.13 19.12 -23.02
C GLN A 584 -26.56 17.70 -22.60
N GLU A 585 -25.82 16.66 -22.96
CA GLU A 585 -26.24 15.25 -22.72
C GLU A 585 -26.23 14.80 -21.25
N PHE A 586 -25.66 15.59 -20.33
CA PHE A 586 -25.62 15.25 -18.91
C PHE A 586 -26.60 16.10 -18.07
N GLU A 587 -27.24 15.46 -17.09
CA GLU A 587 -28.12 16.12 -16.12
C GLU A 587 -27.52 16.01 -14.71
N MET A 588 -27.65 17.07 -13.91
CA MET A 588 -27.27 17.01 -12.49
C MET A 588 -28.33 16.26 -11.67
N PRO A 589 -27.93 15.48 -10.65
CA PRO A 589 -28.85 14.88 -9.70
C PRO A 589 -29.76 15.94 -9.09
N GLN A 590 -31.06 15.62 -8.97
CA GLN A 590 -31.97 16.52 -8.27
C GLN A 590 -31.52 16.68 -6.82
N PRO A 591 -31.29 17.90 -6.35
CA PRO A 591 -30.86 18.10 -4.99
C PRO A 591 -31.93 17.69 -3.99
N ILE A 592 -31.60 16.78 -3.09
CA ILE A 592 -32.51 16.28 -2.04
C ILE A 592 -32.68 17.33 -0.91
N PHE A 593 -31.67 18.17 -0.67
CA PHE A 593 -31.64 19.19 0.38
C PHE A 593 -31.81 20.61 -0.18
N LYS A 594 -32.43 21.52 0.58
CA LYS A 594 -32.45 22.96 0.26
C LYS A 594 -31.07 23.58 0.51
N SER A 595 -30.76 24.71 -0.14
CA SER A 595 -29.44 25.36 -0.03
C SER A 595 -29.01 25.64 1.41
N ARG A 596 -29.94 26.02 2.29
CA ARG A 596 -29.66 26.23 3.72
C ARG A 596 -29.30 24.92 4.44
N GLU A 597 -30.05 23.85 4.21
CA GLU A 597 -29.79 22.53 4.80
C GLU A 597 -28.42 22.01 4.34
N ARG A 598 -28.06 22.23 3.07
CA ARG A 598 -26.72 21.88 2.57
C ARG A 598 -25.61 22.66 3.26
N SER A 599 -25.77 23.97 3.46
CA SER A 599 -24.79 24.77 4.19
C SER A 599 -24.66 24.37 5.66
N GLU A 600 -25.73 23.87 6.28
CA GLU A 600 -25.72 23.39 7.66
C GLU A 600 -25.16 21.97 7.80
N TRP A 601 -25.45 21.05 6.85
CA TRP A 601 -25.12 19.62 6.95
C TRP A 601 -23.87 19.21 6.18
N ALA A 602 -23.48 19.98 5.15
CA ALA A 602 -22.35 19.70 4.27
C ALA A 602 -21.70 21.01 3.73
N PRO A 603 -21.23 21.92 4.60
CA PRO A 603 -20.61 23.18 4.18
C PRO A 603 -19.38 22.92 3.29
N GLY A 604 -19.33 23.56 2.11
CA GLY A 604 -18.20 23.48 1.17
C GLY A 604 -18.25 22.33 0.16
N ILE A 605 -19.09 21.31 0.37
CA ILE A 605 -19.05 20.08 -0.44
C ILE A 605 -19.86 20.19 -1.74
N TYR A 606 -20.95 20.98 -1.75
CA TYR A 606 -21.94 20.94 -2.85
C TYR A 606 -21.68 21.90 -4.03
N ASN A 607 -20.82 22.91 -3.89
CA ASN A 607 -20.69 23.96 -4.91
C ASN A 607 -19.42 23.81 -5.75
N ASN A 608 -19.40 22.84 -6.67
CA ASN A 608 -18.36 22.83 -7.69
C ASN A 608 -18.72 23.81 -8.83
N ARG A 609 -18.13 25.01 -8.80
CA ARG A 609 -18.29 26.05 -9.85
C ARG A 609 -18.02 25.52 -11.26
N HIS A 610 -17.15 24.51 -11.41
CA HIS A 610 -16.88 23.86 -12.69
C HIS A 610 -18.15 23.25 -13.31
N THR A 611 -18.86 22.43 -12.54
CA THR A 611 -20.12 21.79 -12.98
C THR A 611 -21.22 22.82 -13.27
N GLU A 612 -21.30 23.89 -12.49
CA GLU A 612 -22.24 24.99 -12.75
C GLU A 612 -21.95 25.72 -14.07
N LEU A 613 -20.67 25.92 -14.41
CA LEU A 613 -20.28 26.57 -15.66
C LEU A 613 -20.64 25.71 -16.88
N GLN A 614 -20.43 24.40 -16.81
CA GLN A 614 -20.83 23.48 -17.88
C GLN A 614 -22.34 23.49 -18.10
N MET A 615 -23.14 23.39 -17.03
CA MET A 615 -24.61 23.46 -17.14
C MET A 615 -25.13 24.76 -17.77
N ARG A 616 -24.42 25.88 -17.55
CA ARG A 616 -24.81 27.19 -18.12
C ARG A 616 -24.30 27.39 -19.55
N THR A 617 -23.42 26.52 -20.04
CA THR A 617 -22.85 26.62 -21.39
C THR A 617 -23.90 26.20 -22.41
N ASP A 618 -24.29 27.13 -23.28
CA ASP A 618 -25.25 26.89 -24.36
C ASP A 618 -24.71 27.51 -25.66
N LEU A 619 -23.85 26.74 -26.33
CA LEU A 619 -23.27 27.16 -27.60
C LEU A 619 -24.32 27.19 -28.72
N THR A 620 -25.42 26.42 -28.61
CA THR A 620 -26.49 26.44 -29.62
C THR A 620 -27.16 27.81 -29.68
N LYS A 621 -27.39 28.45 -28.52
CA LYS A 621 -27.89 29.83 -28.46
C LYS A 621 -26.92 30.80 -29.10
N LEU A 622 -25.62 30.66 -28.83
CA LEU A 622 -24.59 31.54 -29.38
C LEU A 622 -24.49 31.42 -30.91
N ILE A 623 -24.46 30.22 -31.45
CA ILE A 623 -24.37 29.97 -32.90
C ILE A 623 -25.61 30.54 -33.61
N LYS A 624 -26.82 30.35 -33.06
CA LYS A 624 -28.07 30.85 -33.67
C LYS A 624 -28.21 32.37 -33.69
N SER A 625 -27.48 33.11 -32.85
CA SER A 625 -27.69 34.55 -32.65
C SER A 625 -26.70 35.45 -33.42
N GLN A 626 -25.92 34.91 -34.36
CA GLN A 626 -25.05 35.65 -35.30
C GLN A 626 -24.14 36.70 -34.61
N PHE A 627 -23.36 36.26 -33.63
CA PHE A 627 -22.41 37.13 -32.92
C PHE A 627 -21.23 37.59 -33.79
N SER A 628 -20.52 38.63 -33.32
CA SER A 628 -19.31 39.12 -34.01
C SER A 628 -18.21 38.04 -34.08
N PRO A 629 -17.36 38.05 -35.13
CA PRO A 629 -16.23 37.12 -35.28
C PRO A 629 -15.35 36.97 -34.04
N ALA A 630 -15.10 38.08 -33.32
CA ALA A 630 -14.31 38.07 -32.09
C ALA A 630 -15.00 37.29 -30.95
N ARG A 631 -16.33 37.43 -30.78
CA ARG A 631 -17.08 36.68 -29.77
C ARG A 631 -17.18 35.19 -30.10
N LEU A 632 -17.26 34.84 -31.39
CA LEU A 632 -17.24 33.45 -31.83
C LEU A 632 -15.86 32.80 -31.60
N ALA A 633 -14.77 33.54 -31.86
CA ALA A 633 -13.42 33.08 -31.53
C ALA A 633 -13.20 32.89 -30.01
N GLU A 634 -13.80 33.76 -29.18
CA GLU A 634 -13.78 33.66 -27.71
C GLU A 634 -14.66 32.51 -27.18
N ALA A 635 -15.71 32.10 -27.90
CA ALA A 635 -16.61 31.03 -27.51
C ALA A 635 -15.90 29.67 -27.35
N ARG A 636 -14.77 29.47 -28.04
CA ARG A 636 -13.90 28.27 -27.85
C ARG A 636 -13.42 28.12 -26.40
N GLY A 637 -13.28 29.23 -25.66
CA GLY A 637 -12.98 29.19 -24.24
C GLY A 637 -14.06 28.49 -23.39
N GLN A 638 -15.30 28.39 -23.88
CA GLN A 638 -16.39 27.67 -23.20
C GLN A 638 -16.30 26.14 -23.38
N LEU A 639 -15.48 25.66 -24.32
CA LEU A 639 -15.20 24.22 -24.50
C LEU A 639 -14.16 23.70 -23.52
N VAL A 640 -13.32 24.58 -22.95
CA VAL A 640 -12.20 24.23 -22.07
C VAL A 640 -12.62 23.30 -20.90
N PRO A 641 -13.72 23.56 -20.16
CA PRO A 641 -14.15 22.65 -19.09
C PRO A 641 -14.43 21.23 -19.57
N PHE A 642 -15.03 21.07 -20.74
CA PHE A 642 -15.37 19.77 -21.33
C PHE A 642 -14.12 19.04 -21.85
N VAL A 643 -13.19 19.77 -22.47
CA VAL A 643 -11.88 19.21 -22.88
C VAL A 643 -11.10 18.72 -21.66
N ARG A 644 -11.07 19.51 -20.59
CA ARG A 644 -10.45 19.14 -19.32
C ARG A 644 -11.05 17.83 -18.79
N ASP A 645 -12.37 17.71 -18.72
CA ASP A 645 -13.02 16.52 -18.16
C ASP A 645 -12.76 15.28 -19.00
N THR A 646 -12.75 15.40 -20.33
CA THR A 646 -12.51 14.27 -21.24
C THR A 646 -11.07 13.76 -21.13
N LEU A 647 -10.09 14.67 -21.09
CA LEU A 647 -8.67 14.30 -20.92
C LEU A 647 -8.40 13.69 -19.53
N VAL A 648 -9.03 14.23 -18.48
CA VAL A 648 -8.96 13.65 -17.12
C VAL A 648 -9.65 12.29 -17.09
N GLY A 649 -10.79 12.15 -17.76
CA GLY A 649 -11.53 10.89 -17.89
C GLY A 649 -10.70 9.77 -18.52
N LEU A 650 -9.91 10.07 -19.56
CA LEU A 650 -8.98 9.11 -20.16
C LEU A 650 -7.93 8.59 -19.15
N ASN A 651 -7.42 9.46 -18.28
CA ASN A 651 -6.48 9.05 -17.23
C ASN A 651 -7.17 8.20 -16.16
N TYR A 652 -8.37 8.60 -15.72
CA TYR A 652 -9.18 7.84 -14.77
C TYR A 652 -9.52 6.45 -15.30
N ALA A 653 -9.91 6.37 -16.58
CA ALA A 653 -10.25 5.12 -17.25
C ALA A 653 -9.05 4.18 -17.38
N TYR A 654 -7.85 4.70 -17.68
CA TYR A 654 -6.64 3.88 -17.74
C TYR A 654 -6.28 3.26 -16.38
N TYR A 655 -6.46 4.02 -15.29
CA TYR A 655 -6.19 3.58 -13.91
C TYR A 655 -7.40 3.02 -13.17
N GLU A 656 -8.46 2.65 -13.89
CA GLU A 656 -9.70 2.12 -13.31
C GLU A 656 -9.36 0.92 -12.39
N PRO A 657 -9.67 1.00 -11.08
CA PRO A 657 -9.44 -0.11 -10.18
C PRO A 657 -10.21 -1.37 -10.63
N PRO A 658 -9.68 -2.59 -10.39
CA PRO A 658 -10.41 -3.83 -10.68
C PRO A 658 -11.77 -3.84 -9.96
N GLY A 659 -12.87 -4.03 -10.70
CA GLY A 659 -14.22 -4.04 -10.12
C GLY A 659 -14.75 -2.66 -9.71
N SER A 660 -14.23 -1.58 -10.29
CA SER A 660 -14.63 -0.21 -9.99
C SER A 660 -16.15 -0.02 -10.06
N GLU A 661 -16.75 0.51 -9.00
CA GLU A 661 -18.16 0.86 -8.96
C GLU A 661 -18.35 2.37 -9.15
N ILE A 662 -17.43 3.20 -8.65
CA ILE A 662 -17.59 4.65 -8.66
C ILE A 662 -17.51 5.23 -10.08
N LEU A 663 -16.60 4.72 -10.90
CA LEU A 663 -16.39 5.21 -12.27
C LEU A 663 -17.53 4.83 -13.21
N HIS A 664 -18.29 3.80 -12.89
CA HIS A 664 -19.41 3.34 -13.72
C HIS A 664 -20.77 3.83 -13.22
N ASN A 665 -20.92 4.08 -11.90
CA ASN A 665 -22.21 4.44 -11.31
C ASN A 665 -22.34 5.91 -10.90
N ASN A 666 -21.24 6.65 -10.74
CA ASN A 666 -21.27 8.08 -10.45
C ASN A 666 -20.83 8.91 -11.67
N PRO A 667 -21.77 9.38 -12.52
CA PRO A 667 -21.43 10.09 -13.77
C PRO A 667 -20.79 11.47 -13.55
N LEU A 668 -20.67 11.93 -12.30
CA LEU A 668 -20.08 13.22 -11.97
C LEU A 668 -18.67 13.12 -11.41
N PHE A 669 -18.14 11.91 -11.16
CA PHE A 669 -16.91 11.75 -10.38
C PHE A 669 -15.71 12.43 -11.02
N VAL A 670 -15.47 12.19 -12.32
CA VAL A 670 -14.40 12.84 -13.10
C VAL A 670 -14.60 14.36 -13.14
N ARG A 671 -15.81 14.81 -13.47
CA ARG A 671 -16.13 16.25 -13.60
C ARG A 671 -15.95 16.98 -12.28
N SER A 672 -16.28 16.32 -11.17
CA SER A 672 -16.28 16.90 -9.82
C SER A 672 -14.89 17.02 -9.21
N HIS A 673 -13.85 16.46 -9.83
CA HIS A 673 -12.46 16.69 -9.39
C HIS A 673 -12.20 18.20 -9.30
N ASP A 674 -11.72 18.68 -8.16
CA ASP A 674 -11.36 20.08 -7.93
C ASP A 674 -9.83 20.26 -7.90
N PHE A 675 -9.26 20.64 -9.05
CA PHE A 675 -7.84 20.99 -9.16
C PHE A 675 -7.49 22.32 -8.49
N SER A 676 -8.48 23.17 -8.22
CA SER A 676 -8.24 24.53 -7.75
C SER A 676 -8.26 24.66 -6.23
N GLY A 677 -8.77 23.64 -5.53
CA GLY A 677 -9.04 23.64 -4.09
C GLY A 677 -10.15 24.61 -3.68
N GLU A 678 -10.99 25.05 -4.63
CA GLU A 678 -12.04 26.05 -4.38
C GLU A 678 -13.16 25.50 -3.49
N THR A 679 -13.40 24.19 -3.51
CA THR A 679 -14.40 23.52 -2.67
C THR A 679 -13.96 23.39 -1.20
N VAL A 680 -12.66 23.52 -0.91
CA VAL A 680 -12.09 23.32 0.43
C VAL A 680 -11.43 24.61 0.93
N LEU A 681 -12.08 25.27 1.89
CA LEU A 681 -11.58 26.53 2.47
C LEU A 681 -10.17 26.38 3.04
N GLY A 682 -9.23 27.16 2.48
CA GLY A 682 -7.85 27.23 2.98
C GLY A 682 -6.95 26.09 2.52
N TYR A 683 -7.40 25.25 1.58
CA TYR A 683 -6.56 24.22 0.97
C TYR A 683 -5.42 24.85 0.16
N LYS A 684 -4.18 24.40 0.38
CA LYS A 684 -2.97 25.01 -0.21
C LYS A 684 -2.09 24.02 -0.96
N LEU A 685 -2.40 22.73 -0.91
CA LEU A 685 -1.56 21.65 -1.44
C LEU A 685 -2.12 21.10 -2.76
N VAL A 686 -2.69 21.95 -3.61
CA VAL A 686 -3.36 21.53 -4.86
C VAL A 686 -2.46 20.75 -5.81
N TRP A 687 -1.14 20.92 -5.74
CA TRP A 687 -0.16 20.19 -6.57
C TRP A 687 0.34 18.88 -5.96
N GLN A 688 -0.06 18.56 -4.73
CA GLN A 688 0.22 17.27 -4.10
C GLN A 688 -0.77 16.20 -4.58
N ALA A 689 -0.59 14.96 -4.14
CA ALA A 689 -1.52 13.86 -4.43
C ALA A 689 -2.93 14.26 -3.99
N PRO A 690 -3.97 13.97 -4.78
CA PRO A 690 -5.31 14.41 -4.46
C PRO A 690 -5.84 13.67 -3.24
N GLU A 691 -6.69 14.35 -2.49
CA GLU A 691 -7.41 13.79 -1.35
C GLU A 691 -8.87 13.51 -1.74
N LEU A 692 -9.44 12.43 -1.19
CA LEU A 692 -10.85 12.09 -1.36
C LEU A 692 -11.70 12.87 -0.35
N PHE A 693 -12.60 13.72 -0.86
CA PHE A 693 -13.54 14.49 -0.06
C PHE A 693 -14.98 13.99 -0.22
N GLY A 694 -15.83 14.29 0.75
CA GLY A 694 -17.27 13.96 0.72
C GLY A 694 -17.62 12.54 1.16
N ALA A 695 -16.64 11.68 1.46
CA ALA A 695 -16.88 10.31 1.90
C ALA A 695 -17.74 10.27 3.17
N GLY A 696 -18.82 9.49 3.16
CA GLY A 696 -19.78 9.38 4.27
C GLY A 696 -20.74 10.57 4.43
N ALA A 697 -20.65 11.61 3.59
CA ALA A 697 -21.52 12.79 3.68
C ALA A 697 -22.72 12.68 2.72
N ALA A 698 -23.82 12.09 3.21
CA ALA A 698 -25.04 11.87 2.41
C ALA A 698 -25.67 13.15 1.80
N ALA A 699 -25.36 14.33 2.33
CA ALA A 699 -25.85 15.63 1.83
C ALA A 699 -24.90 16.35 0.85
N GLY A 700 -23.72 15.78 0.57
CA GLY A 700 -22.61 16.45 -0.11
C GLY A 700 -22.65 16.46 -1.65
N GLY A 701 -23.55 15.70 -2.29
CA GLY A 701 -23.57 15.57 -3.76
C GLY A 701 -22.64 14.49 -4.31
N GLY A 702 -22.04 13.68 -3.43
CA GLY A 702 -21.14 12.58 -3.77
C GLY A 702 -19.73 12.81 -3.23
N VAL A 703 -18.84 11.86 -3.49
CA VAL A 703 -17.40 12.01 -3.23
C VAL A 703 -16.72 12.62 -4.45
N HIS A 704 -15.62 13.35 -4.24
CA HIS A 704 -14.80 13.92 -5.29
C HIS A 704 -13.35 14.05 -4.86
N LEU A 705 -12.44 14.17 -5.84
CA LEU A 705 -11.03 14.39 -5.58
C LEU A 705 -10.69 15.89 -5.54
N VAL A 706 -9.80 16.30 -4.64
CA VAL A 706 -9.27 17.67 -4.57
C VAL A 706 -7.74 17.60 -4.61
N GLY A 707 -7.12 18.31 -5.56
CA GLY A 707 -5.66 18.26 -5.78
C GLY A 707 -5.28 17.85 -7.21
N SER A 708 -4.04 17.39 -7.41
CA SER A 708 -3.48 17.07 -8.73
C SER A 708 -3.89 15.69 -9.25
N LEU A 709 -3.24 15.19 -10.33
CA LEU A 709 -3.34 13.79 -10.76
C LEU A 709 -2.17 12.93 -10.28
N SER A 710 -1.24 13.48 -9.49
CA SER A 710 -0.20 12.68 -8.85
C SER A 710 -0.81 11.57 -8.01
N ASP A 711 -0.31 10.34 -8.10
CA ASP A 711 -0.81 9.20 -7.31
C ASP A 711 -2.27 8.80 -7.61
N LEU A 712 -2.81 9.22 -8.76
CA LEU A 712 -4.18 8.91 -9.19
C LEU A 712 -4.58 7.43 -9.03
N PRO A 713 -3.82 6.42 -9.51
CA PRO A 713 -4.21 5.02 -9.33
C PRO A 713 -4.43 4.61 -7.88
N TYR A 714 -3.61 5.10 -6.94
CA TYR A 714 -3.81 4.83 -5.51
C TYR A 714 -5.08 5.49 -4.98
N VAL A 715 -5.30 6.77 -5.32
CA VAL A 715 -6.45 7.52 -4.81
C VAL A 715 -7.78 7.00 -5.38
N LEU A 716 -7.79 6.53 -6.63
CA LEU A 716 -8.93 5.79 -7.19
C LEU A 716 -9.16 4.50 -6.41
N ALA A 717 -8.11 3.75 -6.09
CA ALA A 717 -8.24 2.53 -5.32
C ALA A 717 -8.73 2.78 -3.88
N VAL A 718 -8.36 3.90 -3.25
CA VAL A 718 -8.93 4.35 -1.96
C VAL A 718 -10.42 4.67 -2.08
N ALA A 719 -10.87 5.24 -3.20
CA ALA A 719 -12.29 5.47 -3.43
C ALA A 719 -13.08 4.18 -3.62
N GLU A 720 -12.44 3.10 -4.09
CA GLU A 720 -13.08 1.83 -4.41
C GLU A 720 -13.02 0.77 -3.31
N GLU A 721 -12.04 0.83 -2.40
CA GLU A 721 -11.82 -0.25 -1.42
C GLU A 721 -13.06 -0.61 -0.59
N ASP A 722 -13.87 0.39 -0.24
CA ASP A 722 -15.06 0.22 0.60
C ASP A 722 -16.22 -0.48 -0.15
N PHE A 723 -16.14 -0.63 -1.48
CA PHE A 723 -17.11 -1.40 -2.27
C PHE A 723 -16.79 -2.89 -2.33
N ILE A 724 -15.57 -3.30 -1.96
CA ILE A 724 -15.16 -4.71 -1.98
C ILE A 724 -15.67 -5.40 -0.71
N ALA A 725 -16.80 -6.09 -0.81
CA ALA A 725 -17.39 -6.83 0.30
C ALA A 725 -16.50 -8.02 0.71
N PRO A 726 -15.98 -8.08 1.96
CA PRO A 726 -15.22 -9.23 2.43
C PRO A 726 -16.11 -10.47 2.56
N GLU A 727 -15.57 -11.65 2.24
CA GLU A 727 -16.28 -12.93 2.41
C GLU A 727 -16.56 -13.27 3.88
N ASN A 728 -15.72 -12.76 4.79
CA ASN A 728 -15.81 -13.07 6.22
C ASN A 728 -16.35 -11.85 6.98
N VAL A 729 -17.41 -12.08 7.77
CA VAL A 729 -17.97 -11.08 8.67
C VAL A 729 -16.90 -10.66 9.70
N GLN A 730 -16.80 -9.38 10.02
CA GLN A 730 -15.77 -8.80 10.91
C GLN A 730 -14.34 -8.79 10.34
N ALA A 731 -14.15 -9.06 9.04
CA ALA A 731 -12.86 -8.82 8.39
C ALA A 731 -12.49 -7.33 8.49
N LEU A 732 -11.22 -7.07 8.80
CA LEU A 732 -10.67 -5.73 8.79
C LEU A 732 -10.59 -5.21 7.34
N ILE A 733 -11.09 -4.00 7.08
CA ILE A 733 -10.79 -3.28 5.83
C ILE A 733 -9.38 -2.68 5.98
N TRP A 734 -8.45 -3.13 5.14
CA TRP A 734 -7.05 -2.68 5.19
C TRP A 734 -6.85 -1.44 4.33
N LYS A 735 -7.12 -0.26 4.91
CA LYS A 735 -7.15 1.06 4.27
C LYS A 735 -5.92 1.49 3.45
N GLU A 736 -4.82 0.77 3.52
CA GLU A 736 -3.56 1.12 2.84
C GLU A 736 -3.02 -0.05 2.01
N MET A 737 -3.17 -1.29 2.49
CA MET A 737 -2.78 -2.46 1.72
C MET A 737 -3.75 -2.76 0.59
N VAL A 738 -5.07 -2.59 0.78
CA VAL A 738 -6.04 -2.86 -0.29
C VAL A 738 -5.86 -1.90 -1.46
N PRO A 739 -5.81 -0.57 -1.25
CA PRO A 739 -5.60 0.36 -2.36
C PRO A 739 -4.26 0.11 -3.07
N TRP A 740 -3.24 -0.27 -2.31
CA TRP A 740 -1.95 -0.65 -2.86
C TRP A 740 -1.99 -1.92 -3.71
N LEU A 741 -2.64 -2.99 -3.23
CA LEU A 741 -2.80 -4.24 -3.99
C LEU A 741 -3.52 -3.99 -5.31
N LEU A 742 -4.60 -3.20 -5.30
CA LEU A 742 -5.32 -2.79 -6.52
C LEU A 742 -4.42 -1.98 -7.47
N THR A 743 -3.64 -1.04 -6.93
CA THR A 743 -2.67 -0.24 -7.70
C THR A 743 -1.61 -1.12 -8.36
N SER A 744 -1.03 -2.05 -7.60
CA SER A 744 0.02 -2.98 -8.05
C SER A 744 -0.46 -3.97 -9.12
N ALA A 745 -1.78 -4.16 -9.26
CA ALA A 745 -2.39 -5.01 -10.27
C ALA A 745 -2.73 -4.27 -11.57
N ILE A 746 -2.79 -2.93 -11.55
CA ILE A 746 -3.18 -2.09 -12.70
C ILE A 746 -1.99 -1.35 -13.31
N LEU A 747 -1.09 -0.82 -12.47
CA LEU A 747 -0.01 0.04 -12.95
C LEU A 747 0.99 -0.72 -13.85
N PRO A 748 1.46 -1.93 -13.49
CA PRO A 748 2.24 -2.75 -14.42
C PRO A 748 1.39 -3.21 -15.60
N ARG A 749 1.96 -3.17 -16.80
CA ARG A 749 1.37 -3.73 -18.03
C ARG A 749 2.36 -4.73 -18.66
N TRP A 750 1.88 -5.92 -18.98
CA TRP A 750 2.73 -7.04 -19.40
C TRP A 750 2.73 -7.25 -20.92
N TRP A 751 2.52 -6.17 -21.69
CA TRP A 751 2.48 -6.24 -23.15
C TRP A 751 3.80 -6.68 -23.80
N ASN A 752 4.92 -6.39 -23.14
CA ASN A 752 6.26 -6.70 -23.62
C ASN A 752 6.85 -7.99 -23.01
N VAL A 753 6.08 -8.69 -22.16
CA VAL A 753 6.54 -9.91 -21.50
C VAL A 753 6.50 -11.08 -22.49
N THR A 754 7.63 -11.78 -22.63
CA THR A 754 7.74 -12.97 -23.46
C THR A 754 7.32 -14.24 -22.71
N GLY A 755 7.06 -15.32 -23.45
CA GLY A 755 6.83 -16.64 -22.84
C GLY A 755 8.03 -17.11 -22.01
N THR A 756 9.25 -16.80 -22.46
CA THR A 756 10.49 -17.09 -21.75
C THR A 756 10.56 -16.36 -20.40
N GLU A 757 10.23 -15.07 -20.38
CA GLU A 757 10.24 -14.25 -19.16
C GLU A 757 9.21 -14.75 -18.13
N LEU A 758 7.99 -15.04 -18.60
CA LEU A 758 6.93 -15.63 -17.78
C LEU A 758 7.36 -16.96 -17.16
N HIS A 759 7.91 -17.86 -17.99
CA HIS A 759 8.36 -19.17 -17.54
C HIS A 759 9.56 -19.07 -16.59
N ALA A 760 10.51 -18.17 -16.87
CA ALA A 760 11.64 -17.93 -15.99
C ALA A 760 11.20 -17.54 -14.57
N VAL A 761 10.22 -16.64 -14.41
CA VAL A 761 9.72 -16.25 -13.08
C VAL A 761 9.10 -17.43 -12.31
N ALA A 762 8.41 -18.33 -13.02
CA ALA A 762 7.89 -19.55 -12.41
C ALA A 762 9.04 -20.46 -11.95
N LEU A 763 10.07 -20.64 -12.77
CA LEU A 763 11.26 -21.42 -12.44
C LEU A 763 12.07 -20.82 -11.30
N TYR A 764 12.20 -19.48 -11.19
CA TYR A 764 12.86 -18.83 -10.06
C TYR A 764 12.19 -19.20 -8.72
N GLN A 765 10.86 -19.26 -8.69
CA GLN A 765 10.11 -19.67 -7.49
C GLN A 765 10.33 -21.16 -7.19
N GLN A 766 10.15 -22.02 -8.19
CA GLN A 766 10.28 -23.47 -8.05
C GLN A 766 11.69 -23.89 -7.66
N ALA A 767 12.72 -23.27 -8.26
CA ALA A 767 14.11 -23.54 -7.91
C ALA A 767 14.43 -23.16 -6.45
N GLY A 768 13.79 -22.10 -5.93
CA GLY A 768 13.92 -21.71 -4.52
C GLY A 768 13.29 -22.75 -3.59
N GLU A 769 12.14 -23.31 -3.98
CA GLU A 769 11.49 -24.42 -3.28
C GLU A 769 12.36 -25.70 -3.33
N ASP A 770 12.96 -26.02 -4.48
CA ASP A 770 13.88 -27.16 -4.65
C ASP A 770 15.13 -27.02 -3.77
N LEU A 771 15.73 -25.83 -3.70
CA LEU A 771 16.88 -25.54 -2.83
C LEU A 771 16.53 -25.77 -1.36
N LEU A 772 15.37 -25.28 -0.91
CA LEU A 772 14.89 -25.53 0.45
C LEU A 772 14.65 -27.03 0.71
N ALA A 773 14.11 -27.75 -0.27
CA ALA A 773 13.91 -29.19 -0.16
C ALA A 773 15.24 -29.94 0.01
N ALA A 774 16.27 -29.58 -0.78
CA ALA A 774 17.61 -30.16 -0.68
C ALA A 774 18.29 -29.86 0.67
N ALA A 775 18.09 -28.67 1.24
CA ALA A 775 18.64 -28.26 2.53
C ALA A 775 18.14 -29.08 3.74
N GLN A 776 17.08 -29.89 3.58
CA GLN A 776 16.69 -30.84 4.62
C GLN A 776 17.75 -31.92 4.84
N GLN A 777 18.48 -32.31 3.79
CA GLN A 777 19.47 -33.40 3.84
C GLN A 777 20.92 -32.90 3.92
N ASP A 778 21.19 -31.62 3.63
CA ASP A 778 22.53 -31.04 3.65
C ASP A 778 22.61 -29.85 4.62
N GLU A 779 23.39 -30.00 5.70
CA GLU A 779 23.55 -29.00 6.74
C GLU A 779 24.32 -27.75 6.25
N LYS A 780 25.30 -27.92 5.37
CA LYS A 780 26.08 -26.80 4.82
C LYS A 780 25.22 -25.96 3.88
N LEU A 781 24.47 -26.61 2.99
CA LEU A 781 23.49 -25.95 2.14
C LEU A 781 22.47 -25.22 3.01
N ARG A 782 21.91 -25.88 4.04
CA ARG A 782 20.95 -25.26 4.97
C ARG A 782 21.49 -23.97 5.57
N HIS A 783 22.72 -23.99 6.06
CA HIS A 783 23.36 -22.79 6.60
C HIS A 783 23.46 -21.67 5.56
N ASN A 784 23.92 -21.98 4.35
CA ASN A 784 24.04 -21.00 3.26
C ASN A 784 22.67 -20.39 2.86
N LEU A 785 21.62 -21.21 2.77
CA LEU A 785 20.29 -20.71 2.41
C LEU A 785 19.68 -19.84 3.52
N LEU A 786 19.88 -20.21 4.79
CA LEU A 786 19.43 -19.39 5.93
C LEU A 786 20.20 -18.07 6.02
N ASP A 787 21.48 -18.05 5.67
CA ASP A 787 22.29 -16.82 5.58
C ASP A 787 21.74 -15.85 4.52
N ILE A 788 21.39 -16.36 3.33
CA ILE A 788 20.70 -15.58 2.28
C ILE A 788 19.34 -15.08 2.79
N LEU A 789 18.49 -15.99 3.29
CA LEU A 789 17.13 -15.63 3.72
C LEU A 789 17.11 -14.69 4.92
N SER A 790 18.16 -14.63 5.74
CA SER A 790 18.27 -13.65 6.84
C SER A 790 18.18 -12.19 6.39
N GLU A 791 18.45 -11.93 5.11
CA GLU A 791 18.35 -10.60 4.51
C GLU A 791 16.88 -10.20 4.25
N ARG A 792 15.98 -11.18 4.05
CA ARG A 792 14.54 -10.99 3.75
C ARG A 792 13.60 -11.40 4.88
N MET A 793 14.00 -12.33 5.74
CA MET A 793 13.17 -12.90 6.80
C MET A 793 13.51 -12.32 8.18
N ALA A 794 12.48 -12.12 9.01
CA ALA A 794 12.67 -11.78 10.42
C ALA A 794 13.27 -12.98 11.19
N PRO A 795 14.08 -12.75 12.24
CA PRO A 795 14.77 -13.82 12.96
C PRO A 795 13.87 -14.94 13.46
N GLN A 796 12.67 -14.60 13.96
CA GLN A 796 11.69 -15.59 14.40
C GLN A 796 11.28 -16.57 13.28
N ARG A 797 10.99 -16.04 12.08
CA ARG A 797 10.59 -16.86 10.93
C ARG A 797 11.75 -17.71 10.44
N LEU A 798 12.95 -17.15 10.43
CA LEU A 798 14.16 -17.86 10.05
C LEU A 798 14.42 -19.06 10.97
N SER A 799 14.28 -18.91 12.29
CA SER A 799 14.44 -20.01 13.25
C SER A 799 13.36 -21.09 13.13
N ARG A 800 12.11 -20.70 12.83
CA ARG A 800 11.04 -21.66 12.52
C ARG A 800 11.36 -22.46 11.26
N LEU A 801 11.85 -21.79 10.21
CA LEU A 801 12.29 -22.44 8.98
C LEU A 801 13.46 -23.39 9.23
N GLU A 802 14.48 -22.96 9.97
CA GLU A 802 15.62 -23.80 10.37
C GLU A 802 15.17 -25.05 11.13
N THR A 803 14.23 -24.90 12.05
CA THR A 803 13.62 -26.03 12.79
C THR A 803 12.88 -26.97 11.85
N ALA A 804 12.08 -26.43 10.91
CA ALA A 804 11.35 -27.25 9.96
C ALA A 804 12.29 -28.00 8.99
N LEU A 805 13.35 -27.34 8.51
CA LEU A 805 14.36 -27.95 7.65
C LEU A 805 15.13 -29.07 8.37
N SER A 806 15.53 -28.84 9.63
CA SER A 806 16.27 -29.83 10.42
C SER A 806 15.43 -31.02 10.87
N THR A 807 14.11 -30.86 10.98
CA THR A 807 13.19 -31.92 11.44
C THR A 807 12.41 -32.59 10.30
N GLY A 808 12.61 -32.18 9.04
CA GLY A 808 11.92 -32.77 7.89
C GLY A 808 10.48 -32.31 7.67
N HIS A 809 10.08 -31.18 8.27
CA HIS A 809 8.71 -30.63 8.22
C HIS A 809 8.59 -29.41 7.28
N LEU A 810 9.42 -29.33 6.23
CA LEU A 810 9.37 -28.21 5.27
C LEU A 810 7.98 -28.02 4.66
N LYS A 811 7.24 -29.12 4.40
CA LYS A 811 5.89 -29.08 3.82
C LYS A 811 4.90 -28.22 4.62
N ASP A 812 5.03 -28.21 5.94
CA ASP A 812 4.15 -27.43 6.83
C ASP A 812 4.50 -25.93 6.80
N MET A 813 5.75 -25.60 6.46
CA MET A 813 6.27 -24.22 6.40
C MET A 813 6.20 -23.60 5.01
N LEU A 814 6.23 -24.38 3.93
CA LEU A 814 6.15 -23.87 2.55
C LEU A 814 4.97 -22.93 2.32
N PRO A 815 3.76 -23.18 2.87
CA PRO A 815 2.64 -22.23 2.84
C PRO A 815 2.94 -20.83 3.39
N GLY A 816 3.87 -20.72 4.35
CA GLY A 816 4.27 -19.48 5.01
C GLY A 816 5.50 -18.79 4.40
N ILE A 817 6.05 -19.31 3.30
CA ILE A 817 7.13 -18.67 2.53
C ILE A 817 6.52 -17.82 1.42
N MET A 818 7.00 -16.59 1.27
CA MET A 818 6.53 -15.66 0.25
C MET A 818 7.17 -15.95 -1.11
N PRO A 819 6.44 -15.80 -2.23
CA PRO A 819 6.99 -15.87 -3.59
C PRO A 819 8.26 -15.03 -3.77
N SER A 820 8.26 -13.78 -3.29
CA SER A 820 9.43 -12.90 -3.34
C SER A 820 10.64 -13.44 -2.55
N GLU A 821 10.43 -14.24 -1.50
CA GLU A 821 11.52 -14.88 -0.74
C GLU A 821 12.13 -16.05 -1.54
N THR A 822 11.32 -16.85 -2.24
CA THR A 822 11.83 -17.94 -3.09
C THR A 822 12.58 -17.42 -4.31
N VAL A 823 12.07 -16.36 -4.94
CA VAL A 823 12.72 -15.71 -6.09
C VAL A 823 14.05 -15.07 -5.67
N PHE A 824 14.08 -14.35 -4.55
CA PHE A 824 15.31 -13.79 -3.97
C PHE A 824 16.32 -14.88 -3.62
N LEU A 825 15.88 -15.98 -2.99
CA LEU A 825 16.75 -17.10 -2.63
C LEU A 825 17.47 -17.67 -3.86
N THR A 826 16.72 -17.91 -4.94
CA THR A 826 17.28 -18.43 -6.19
C THR A 826 18.28 -17.46 -6.82
N ALA A 827 17.92 -16.17 -6.91
CA ALA A 827 18.79 -15.15 -7.50
C ALA A 827 20.12 -15.02 -6.73
N GLU A 828 20.05 -14.87 -5.40
CA GLU A 828 21.23 -14.75 -4.55
C GLU A 828 22.06 -16.04 -4.50
N PHE A 829 21.42 -17.21 -4.49
CA PHE A 829 22.14 -18.47 -4.52
C PHE A 829 22.92 -18.63 -5.82
N SER A 830 22.31 -18.30 -6.97
CA SER A 830 22.99 -18.31 -8.27
C SER A 830 24.19 -17.36 -8.32
N GLN A 831 24.09 -16.18 -7.69
CA GLN A 831 25.18 -15.20 -7.68
C GLN A 831 26.30 -15.58 -6.70
N ARG A 832 25.96 -16.02 -5.48
CA ARG A 832 26.93 -16.33 -4.43
C ARG A 832 27.60 -17.70 -4.61
N PHE A 833 26.92 -18.66 -5.24
CA PHE A 833 27.36 -20.04 -5.39
C PHE A 833 27.22 -20.59 -6.82
N PRO A 834 27.75 -19.92 -7.86
CA PRO A 834 27.55 -20.28 -9.26
C PRO A 834 28.08 -21.67 -9.65
N GLY A 835 29.00 -22.24 -8.86
CA GLY A 835 29.59 -23.57 -9.12
C GLY A 835 28.85 -24.75 -8.51
N ASN A 836 27.84 -24.52 -7.67
CA ASN A 836 27.20 -25.56 -6.87
C ASN A 836 26.00 -26.18 -7.61
N MET A 837 26.25 -26.70 -8.82
CA MET A 837 25.21 -27.23 -9.70
C MET A 837 24.51 -28.48 -9.14
N GLU A 838 25.15 -29.20 -8.22
CA GLU A 838 24.62 -30.43 -7.62
C GLU A 838 23.34 -30.22 -6.79
N PHE A 839 23.12 -29.02 -6.26
CA PHE A 839 21.94 -28.71 -5.42
C PHE A 839 20.75 -28.19 -6.20
N TRP A 840 20.93 -27.90 -7.50
CA TRP A 840 19.83 -27.44 -8.34
C TRP A 840 18.92 -28.61 -8.71
N GLY A 841 17.64 -28.45 -8.39
CA GLY A 841 16.58 -29.32 -8.85
C GLY A 841 16.32 -29.21 -10.36
N ALA A 842 15.21 -29.78 -10.82
CA ALA A 842 14.86 -29.75 -12.24
C ALA A 842 14.63 -28.31 -12.73
N ALA A 843 13.88 -27.52 -11.95
CA ALA A 843 13.59 -26.13 -12.29
C ALA A 843 14.84 -25.26 -12.36
N GLY A 844 15.80 -25.50 -11.45
CA GLY A 844 17.08 -24.80 -11.44
C GLY A 844 17.95 -25.03 -12.68
N LYS A 845 17.99 -26.28 -13.15
CA LYS A 845 18.76 -26.65 -14.35
C LYS A 845 18.13 -26.06 -15.61
N GLU A 846 16.81 -26.10 -15.70
CA GLU A 846 16.06 -25.47 -16.79
C GLU A 846 16.22 -23.95 -16.79
N LEU A 847 16.15 -23.30 -15.61
CA LEU A 847 16.40 -21.87 -15.48
C LEU A 847 17.80 -21.47 -15.95
N GLN A 848 18.81 -22.29 -15.66
CA GLN A 848 20.17 -22.05 -16.13
C GLN A 848 20.25 -22.18 -17.65
N ASP A 849 19.62 -23.19 -18.24
CA ASP A 849 19.58 -23.37 -19.69
C ASP A 849 18.91 -22.17 -20.38
N LEU A 850 17.78 -21.70 -19.86
CA LEU A 850 17.12 -20.47 -20.33
C LEU A 850 18.00 -19.24 -20.16
N SER A 851 18.70 -19.11 -19.05
CA SER A 851 19.61 -17.97 -18.80
C SER A 851 20.77 -17.92 -19.80
N VAL A 852 21.23 -19.08 -20.30
CA VAL A 852 22.27 -19.16 -21.33
C VAL A 852 21.72 -18.81 -22.72
N HIS A 853 20.53 -19.29 -23.06
CA HIS A 853 19.93 -19.07 -24.39
C HIS A 853 19.26 -17.70 -24.53
N HIS A 854 18.73 -17.14 -23.44
CA HIS A 854 17.97 -15.89 -23.38
C HIS A 854 18.49 -14.93 -22.28
N PRO A 855 19.79 -14.56 -22.29
CA PRO A 855 20.40 -13.80 -21.21
C PRO A 855 19.85 -12.38 -21.06
N ALA A 856 19.17 -11.81 -22.05
CA ALA A 856 18.54 -10.49 -21.95
C ALA A 856 17.16 -10.54 -21.26
N GLU A 857 16.47 -11.68 -21.37
CA GLU A 857 15.09 -11.88 -20.89
C GLU A 857 15.08 -12.39 -19.43
N VAL A 858 16.05 -13.21 -19.05
CA VAL A 858 16.04 -13.97 -17.77
C VAL A 858 16.81 -13.26 -16.64
N THR A 859 17.25 -12.02 -16.85
CA THR A 859 18.00 -11.28 -15.82
C THR A 859 17.11 -10.84 -14.66
N TRP A 860 17.71 -10.72 -13.46
CA TRP A 860 17.04 -10.11 -12.31
C TRP A 860 16.47 -8.73 -12.62
N GLN A 861 17.23 -7.88 -13.31
CA GLN A 861 16.80 -6.52 -13.64
C GLN A 861 15.54 -6.53 -14.51
N ARG A 862 15.51 -7.39 -15.52
CA ARG A 862 14.37 -7.53 -16.43
C ARG A 862 13.13 -8.04 -15.69
N LEU A 863 13.27 -9.12 -14.93
CA LEU A 863 12.16 -9.70 -14.17
C LEU A 863 11.65 -8.75 -13.07
N SER A 864 12.55 -8.01 -12.42
CA SER A 864 12.20 -6.97 -11.45
C SER A 864 11.36 -5.86 -12.09
N GLN A 865 11.73 -5.42 -13.30
CA GLN A 865 10.99 -4.39 -14.02
C GLN A 865 9.59 -4.84 -14.45
N ASP A 866 9.44 -6.11 -14.85
CA ASP A 866 8.17 -6.58 -15.42
C ASP A 866 7.21 -7.17 -14.36
N PHE A 867 7.74 -7.73 -13.27
CA PHE A 867 6.93 -8.41 -12.24
C PHE A 867 7.04 -7.77 -10.85
N GLY A 868 7.79 -6.68 -10.72
CA GLY A 868 7.79 -5.83 -9.53
C GLY A 868 6.49 -5.05 -9.35
N VAL A 869 6.50 -4.16 -8.37
CA VAL A 869 5.41 -3.22 -8.06
C VAL A 869 5.98 -1.80 -8.00
N PRO A 870 5.18 -0.73 -8.25
CA PRO A 870 5.65 0.65 -8.05
C PRO A 870 6.09 0.88 -6.60
N HIS A 871 6.83 1.95 -6.27
CA HIS A 871 7.21 2.27 -4.87
C HIS A 871 7.34 3.79 -4.64
N PRO A 872 6.24 4.56 -4.71
CA PRO A 872 6.29 6.03 -4.65
C PRO A 872 6.74 6.58 -3.29
N VAL A 873 6.64 5.80 -2.20
CA VAL A 873 7.16 6.18 -0.89
C VAL A 873 8.57 5.61 -0.67
N LEU A 874 8.78 4.31 -0.91
CA LEU A 874 10.05 3.61 -0.61
C LEU A 874 11.18 3.96 -1.59
N ALA A 875 10.88 4.09 -2.88
CA ALA A 875 11.84 4.33 -3.96
C ALA A 875 11.58 5.63 -4.76
N ARG A 876 10.54 6.38 -4.38
CA ARG A 876 10.18 7.66 -5.02
C ARG A 876 9.98 7.54 -6.54
N SER A 877 9.40 6.43 -6.96
CA SER A 877 9.15 6.11 -8.38
C SER A 877 7.90 5.25 -8.56
N TYR A 878 7.20 5.45 -9.69
CA TYR A 878 6.13 4.54 -10.13
C TYR A 878 6.64 3.43 -11.05
N LYS A 879 7.93 3.42 -11.38
CA LYS A 879 8.55 2.32 -12.10
C LYS A 879 8.43 1.04 -11.27
N PRO A 880 7.87 -0.06 -11.82
CA PRO A 880 7.80 -1.31 -11.08
C PRO A 880 9.20 -1.87 -10.81
N GLU A 881 9.43 -2.31 -9.58
CA GLU A 881 10.66 -2.99 -9.18
C GLU A 881 10.45 -3.92 -7.98
N LEU A 882 11.38 -4.86 -7.79
CA LEU A 882 11.48 -5.73 -6.63
C LEU A 882 12.54 -5.16 -5.69
N LEU A 883 12.11 -4.50 -4.62
CA LEU A 883 13.01 -3.78 -3.71
C LEU A 883 13.89 -4.67 -2.84
N ASN A 884 13.57 -5.96 -2.73
CA ASN A 884 14.29 -6.92 -1.87
C ASN A 884 14.36 -6.49 -0.39
N LEU A 885 13.40 -5.69 0.10
CA LEU A 885 13.31 -5.27 1.50
C LEU A 885 12.43 -6.17 2.40
N LYS A 886 12.90 -6.48 3.61
CA LYS A 886 12.05 -7.14 4.63
C LYS A 886 10.72 -6.38 4.78
N PRO A 887 9.57 -7.05 4.98
CA PRO A 887 8.31 -6.35 5.21
C PRO A 887 8.43 -5.29 6.31
N PHE A 888 8.04 -4.06 5.96
CA PHE A 888 8.09 -2.94 6.90
C PHE A 888 6.98 -3.11 7.94
N PRO A 889 7.20 -2.70 9.21
CA PRO A 889 6.11 -2.68 10.18
C PRO A 889 5.12 -1.56 9.86
N SER A 890 3.96 -1.55 10.52
CA SER A 890 2.98 -0.48 10.32
C SER A 890 3.40 0.80 11.06
N PHE A 891 3.26 1.93 10.37
CA PHE A 891 3.44 3.28 10.90
C PHE A 891 2.11 4.06 10.78
N SER A 892 2.00 5.21 11.46
CA SER A 892 0.86 6.11 11.33
C SER A 892 1.00 7.09 10.16
N GLY A 893 -0.13 7.65 9.68
CA GLY A 893 -0.15 8.71 8.66
C GLY A 893 0.33 8.22 7.30
N TYR A 894 0.92 9.10 6.48
CA TYR A 894 1.45 8.78 5.14
C TYR A 894 2.39 7.56 5.09
N SER A 895 3.06 7.25 6.20
CA SER A 895 3.97 6.10 6.30
C SER A 895 3.27 4.76 6.55
N SER A 896 1.95 4.75 6.67
CA SER A 896 1.14 3.54 6.75
C SER A 896 1.30 2.64 5.50
N ARG A 897 1.61 3.24 4.34
CA ARG A 897 1.88 2.55 3.08
C ARG A 897 3.17 1.75 3.05
N LEU A 898 4.12 1.99 3.96
CA LEU A 898 5.44 1.33 3.91
C LEU A 898 5.35 -0.20 3.95
N LEU A 899 4.44 -0.74 4.78
CA LEU A 899 4.17 -2.19 4.79
C LEU A 899 3.60 -2.66 3.44
N ALA A 900 2.67 -1.89 2.89
CA ALA A 900 2.04 -2.21 1.61
C ALA A 900 3.05 -2.19 0.46
N GLU A 901 3.84 -1.13 0.32
CA GLU A 901 4.89 -1.03 -0.70
C GLU A 901 5.94 -2.12 -0.55
N SER A 902 6.27 -2.56 0.67
CA SER A 902 7.20 -3.69 0.87
C SER A 902 6.66 -5.07 0.43
N TRP A 903 5.43 -5.15 -0.08
CA TRP A 903 4.80 -6.38 -0.55
C TRP A 903 5.02 -6.65 -2.05
N ASP A 904 6.06 -7.43 -2.35
CA ASP A 904 6.48 -7.75 -3.74
C ASP A 904 5.91 -9.08 -4.30
N SER A 905 5.00 -9.76 -3.58
CA SER A 905 4.73 -11.19 -3.84
C SER A 905 3.59 -11.48 -4.81
N THR A 906 2.65 -10.55 -4.98
CA THR A 906 1.39 -10.80 -5.70
C THR A 906 1.62 -11.12 -7.18
N ASN A 907 2.32 -10.23 -7.90
CA ASN A 907 2.54 -10.37 -9.35
C ASN A 907 3.39 -11.60 -9.68
N LEU A 908 4.41 -11.91 -8.86
CA LEU A 908 5.21 -13.13 -8.98
C LEU A 908 4.35 -14.39 -8.88
N TYR A 909 3.41 -14.43 -7.92
CA TYR A 909 2.55 -15.59 -7.73
C TYR A 909 1.59 -15.79 -8.89
N TRP A 910 0.94 -14.72 -9.35
CA TRP A 910 0.04 -14.79 -10.51
C TRP A 910 0.76 -15.18 -11.80
N ALA A 911 1.96 -14.66 -12.03
CA ALA A 911 2.81 -15.07 -13.16
C ALA A 911 3.05 -16.59 -13.17
N ARG A 912 3.42 -17.16 -12.02
CA ARG A 912 3.59 -18.62 -11.88
C ARG A 912 2.29 -19.38 -12.17
N LEU A 913 1.13 -18.91 -11.69
CA LEU A 913 -0.15 -19.59 -11.98
C LEU A 913 -0.51 -19.58 -13.46
N ILE A 914 -0.17 -18.49 -14.16
CA ILE A 914 -0.46 -18.33 -15.59
C ILE A 914 0.46 -19.23 -16.42
N ASP A 915 1.74 -19.31 -16.06
CA ASP A 915 2.70 -20.26 -16.64
C ASP A 915 2.27 -21.72 -16.41
N GLU A 916 1.90 -22.09 -15.17
CA GLU A 916 1.42 -23.43 -14.81
C GLU A 916 0.18 -23.86 -15.60
N LYS A 917 -0.64 -22.90 -16.05
CA LYS A 917 -1.84 -23.15 -16.86
C LYS A 917 -1.58 -23.08 -18.37
N GLY A 918 -0.37 -22.72 -18.79
CA GLY A 918 0.00 -22.59 -20.21
C GLY A 918 -0.68 -21.42 -20.93
N TYR A 919 -1.09 -20.38 -20.19
CA TYR A 919 -1.66 -19.18 -20.81
C TYR A 919 -0.56 -18.27 -21.38
N PRO A 920 -0.84 -17.54 -22.49
CA PRO A 920 0.14 -16.62 -23.05
C PRO A 920 0.29 -15.37 -22.15
N PRO A 921 1.50 -14.77 -22.02
CA PRO A 921 1.76 -13.68 -21.08
C PRO A 921 0.80 -12.49 -21.17
N VAL A 922 0.32 -12.17 -22.38
CA VAL A 922 -0.64 -11.07 -22.61
C VAL A 922 -1.89 -11.14 -21.74
N VAL A 923 -2.31 -12.33 -21.28
CA VAL A 923 -3.49 -12.46 -20.40
C VAL A 923 -3.27 -11.89 -19.01
N LEU A 924 -2.01 -11.66 -18.59
CA LEU A 924 -1.68 -11.02 -17.32
C LEU A 924 -2.41 -9.69 -17.15
N ASN A 925 -2.53 -8.89 -18.23
CA ASN A 925 -3.20 -7.59 -18.25
C ASN A 925 -4.69 -7.65 -17.85
N ARG A 926 -5.30 -8.83 -17.89
CA ARG A 926 -6.70 -9.07 -17.49
C ARG A 926 -6.79 -9.91 -16.22
N LEU A 927 -6.04 -11.01 -16.13
CA LEU A 927 -6.15 -11.97 -15.03
C LEU A 927 -5.56 -11.44 -13.72
N VAL A 928 -4.46 -10.67 -13.75
CA VAL A 928 -3.86 -10.12 -12.52
C VAL A 928 -4.84 -9.18 -11.79
N PRO A 929 -5.48 -8.19 -12.45
CA PRO A 929 -6.56 -7.41 -11.87
C PRO A 929 -7.67 -8.25 -11.23
N GLU A 930 -8.19 -9.26 -11.95
CA GLU A 930 -9.31 -10.08 -11.49
C GLU A 930 -8.94 -10.96 -10.28
N LEU A 931 -7.80 -11.64 -10.35
CA LEU A 931 -7.30 -12.48 -9.26
C LEU A 931 -7.01 -11.65 -8.01
N THR A 932 -6.45 -10.45 -8.18
CA THR A 932 -6.15 -9.55 -7.06
C THR A 932 -7.43 -9.04 -6.39
N HIS A 933 -8.46 -8.66 -7.16
CA HIS A 933 -9.76 -8.28 -6.59
C HIS A 933 -10.39 -9.40 -5.76
N ARG A 934 -10.39 -10.63 -6.29
CA ARG A 934 -10.91 -11.82 -5.57
C ARG A 934 -10.09 -12.12 -4.32
N MET A 935 -8.77 -12.01 -4.41
CA MET A 935 -7.86 -12.17 -3.27
C MET A 935 -8.19 -11.20 -2.14
N ILE A 936 -8.46 -9.93 -2.45
CA ILE A 936 -8.80 -8.91 -1.45
C ILE A 936 -10.04 -9.30 -0.64
N ALA A 937 -11.12 -9.74 -1.30
CA ALA A 937 -12.34 -10.17 -0.63
C ALA A 937 -12.12 -11.37 0.33
N ARG A 938 -11.07 -12.15 0.11
CA ARG A 938 -10.69 -13.31 0.94
C ARG A 938 -9.79 -12.96 2.13
N ILE A 939 -9.24 -11.74 2.19
CA ILE A 939 -8.38 -11.31 3.28
C ILE A 939 -9.18 -11.35 4.59
N PHE A 940 -8.77 -12.24 5.49
CA PHE A 940 -9.32 -12.32 6.83
C PHE A 940 -8.22 -12.18 7.87
N ALA A 941 -7.79 -10.94 8.04
CA ALA A 941 -6.71 -10.54 8.93
C ALA A 941 -7.21 -10.14 10.32
N THR A 942 -6.35 -10.34 11.32
CA THR A 942 -6.60 -9.92 12.69
C THR A 942 -6.21 -8.46 12.94
N ASP A 943 -5.16 -7.99 12.28
CA ASP A 943 -4.69 -6.61 12.41
C ASP A 943 -3.87 -6.11 11.21
N LEU A 944 -3.49 -4.82 11.23
CA LEU A 944 -2.79 -4.16 10.13
C LEU A 944 -1.37 -4.69 9.86
N GLU A 945 -0.74 -5.41 10.81
CA GLU A 945 0.57 -6.08 10.60
C GLU A 945 0.42 -7.57 10.20
N ASP A 946 -0.81 -8.11 10.06
CA ASP A 946 -1.09 -9.52 9.75
C ASP A 946 -0.93 -9.83 8.24
N TRP A 947 0.25 -9.53 7.69
CA TRP A 947 0.59 -9.88 6.31
C TRP A 947 0.45 -11.39 6.02
N PRO A 948 0.59 -12.35 6.97
CA PRO A 948 0.32 -13.75 6.69
C PRO A 948 -1.12 -14.00 6.21
N ALA A 949 -2.10 -13.18 6.63
CA ALA A 949 -3.46 -13.25 6.09
C ALA A 949 -3.52 -12.93 4.60
N VAL A 950 -2.70 -11.98 4.12
CA VAL A 950 -2.57 -11.62 2.70
C VAL A 950 -2.00 -12.81 1.92
N LEU A 951 -0.92 -13.43 2.41
CA LEU A 951 -0.34 -14.64 1.81
C LEU A 951 -1.34 -15.80 1.73
N ARG A 952 -2.12 -16.03 2.81
CA ARG A 952 -3.18 -17.05 2.83
C ARG A 952 -4.26 -16.77 1.79
N ALA A 953 -4.79 -15.55 1.73
CA ALA A 953 -5.82 -15.16 0.77
C ALA A 953 -5.35 -15.30 -0.69
N MET A 954 -4.08 -14.95 -0.97
CA MET A 954 -3.45 -15.12 -2.28
C MET A 954 -3.44 -16.60 -2.69
N ARG A 955 -3.00 -17.48 -1.80
CA ARG A 955 -2.95 -18.93 -2.06
C ARG A 955 -4.33 -19.55 -2.21
N GLU A 956 -5.29 -19.18 -1.35
CA GLU A 956 -6.68 -19.62 -1.47
C GLU A 956 -7.26 -19.27 -2.86
N THR A 957 -7.05 -18.03 -3.31
CA THR A 957 -7.48 -17.58 -4.64
C THR A 957 -6.78 -18.35 -5.75
N GLY A 958 -5.48 -18.61 -5.60
CA GLY A 958 -4.71 -19.41 -6.56
C GLY A 958 -5.21 -20.85 -6.67
N GLU A 959 -5.56 -21.49 -5.56
CA GLU A 959 -6.17 -22.83 -5.56
C GLU A 959 -7.54 -22.83 -6.26
N GLU A 960 -8.37 -21.81 -6.05
CA GLU A 960 -9.64 -21.68 -6.78
C GLU A 960 -9.46 -21.52 -8.28
N PHE A 961 -8.47 -20.73 -8.68
CA PHE A 961 -8.09 -20.60 -10.09
C PHE A 961 -7.62 -21.96 -10.65
N ARG A 962 -6.78 -22.70 -9.91
CA ARG A 962 -6.32 -24.03 -10.32
C ARG A 962 -7.47 -25.01 -10.51
N LEU A 963 -8.49 -24.93 -9.65
CA LEU A 963 -9.70 -25.76 -9.69
C LEU A 963 -10.75 -25.30 -10.73
N GLY A 964 -10.50 -24.22 -11.48
CA GLY A 964 -11.41 -23.70 -12.51
C GLY A 964 -12.68 -23.03 -11.97
N LYS A 965 -12.68 -22.65 -10.69
CA LYS A 965 -13.80 -21.90 -10.07
C LYS A 965 -13.83 -20.42 -10.50
N ILE A 966 -12.72 -19.95 -11.02
CA ILE A 966 -12.54 -18.62 -11.58
C ILE A 966 -12.52 -18.82 -13.10
N ALA A 967 -13.58 -18.37 -13.79
CA ALA A 967 -13.77 -18.62 -15.20
C ALA A 967 -12.57 -18.06 -16.00
N PRO A 968 -11.76 -18.90 -16.67
CA PRO A 968 -10.75 -18.38 -17.56
C PRO A 968 -11.41 -17.83 -18.84
N LEU A 969 -10.66 -16.97 -19.54
CA LEU A 969 -10.96 -16.54 -20.90
C LEU A 969 -11.51 -17.71 -21.73
N GLN A 970 -12.66 -17.54 -22.39
CA GLN A 970 -12.96 -18.30 -23.60
C GLN A 970 -11.99 -17.83 -24.68
N VAL A 971 -10.76 -18.34 -24.67
CA VAL A 971 -9.91 -18.24 -25.85
C VAL A 971 -10.60 -19.12 -26.88
N SER A 972 -11.19 -18.50 -27.91
CA SER A 972 -11.81 -19.25 -29.00
C SER A 972 -10.73 -20.12 -29.64
N ASP A 973 -10.80 -21.44 -29.43
CA ASP A 973 -10.03 -22.42 -30.17
C ASP A 973 -10.48 -22.38 -31.64
N THR A 974 -9.91 -21.48 -32.43
CA THR A 974 -10.07 -21.49 -33.90
C THR A 974 -9.14 -22.51 -34.57
N ALA A 975 -8.91 -23.65 -33.91
CA ALA A 975 -8.11 -24.75 -34.44
C ALA A 975 -8.91 -26.02 -34.79
N SER A 976 -10.26 -26.01 -34.77
CA SER A 976 -11.04 -27.24 -35.01
C SER A 976 -12.31 -27.11 -35.88
N LEU A 977 -12.46 -26.06 -36.68
CA LEU A 977 -13.64 -25.88 -37.57
C LEU A 977 -13.36 -26.06 -39.08
N THR A 978 -12.36 -26.84 -39.46
CA THR A 978 -12.10 -27.24 -40.86
C THR A 978 -12.26 -28.73 -41.14
N GLU A 979 -13.03 -29.47 -40.35
CA GLU A 979 -13.52 -30.80 -40.76
C GLU A 979 -14.94 -31.03 -40.22
N LYS A 980 -15.95 -30.57 -40.96
CA LYS A 980 -17.27 -31.22 -41.17
C LYS A 980 -18.26 -30.25 -41.85
N SER A 981 -18.23 -30.23 -43.17
CA SER A 981 -19.45 -30.22 -43.99
C SER A 981 -19.08 -30.56 -45.44
N HIS A 982 -19.12 -31.85 -45.72
CA HIS A 982 -19.70 -32.35 -46.97
C HIS A 982 -21.18 -32.59 -46.74
#